data_AF-A0A8T5UJB8-F1
#
_entry.id   AF-A0A8T5UJB8-F1
#
_cell.length_a   1.000
_cell.length_b   1.000
_cell.length_c   1.000
_cell.angle_alpha   90.00
_cell.angle_beta   90.00
_cell.angle_gamma   90.00
#
_symmetry.space_group_name_H-M   'P 1'
#
loop_
_entity.id
_entity.type
_entity.pdbx_description
1 polymer ?
#
loop_
_entity_poly.entity_id
_entity_poly.type
_entity_poly.pdbx_seq_one_letter_code
_entity_poly.pdbx_strand_id
1 'polypeptide(L)'
;VIPSKFVNPTAEECGKEKIKGLVIITAGFKEIGGAGIEREKELVRISKKYNMRVIGPNCLGLIGLNYNGSFATNTPKKGEIAMISQSGAMLTSFMDYSMDQAFGFSCNISLGNKADMDEVDFIEYLANDPNTKVILCYLESIEDGDKFLRVVPEAARKKPIIILKSGVSAAGARAASSHTGALAGSDIAYDLAFNKCGILRANSIAELFDYGEILLFQPLPKSNSFAIVTNAGGPGIVATDAFEREGLKFAQFSEPVLHLLRENLPAEAAIFNPIDIIGDASPERYEYTLKTIFGLNGETDQIVIEEEDITTQGALIIMSPQAQTKPAEVAKLIYDISSKSLSDKPIVCALLGGVSMVKAINYLKQHHIPCYRFPEEAAKSLKAMVIYSGFLNRQSIEDLEIIKFKVEKKKVADIFKKVRADGRTVLLSHETSEIFDIYGIISPKSRLAKTPAEARKLQRETGKSVLKVVSPNIIHKTDVGGILLNIDSEQEAFEAYVQIVENAKKFGPQNVRIYGVEVQEMIEFKEELKVNEIIIGMSKDPQFGPLLMFGTGGIYANFMKDVSFALAYKFTKESAKKLIENTNIYSLLQGVRGEPSSDIDAVIDVLLRLSQLVNDFPEILELDINPLLSFVKGYSAVDIKITISR
;
A
#
# COMPACT_ATOMS: atom_id res chain seq x y z
N VAL A 1 13.19 -25.91 -24.47
CA VAL A 1 11.92 -26.48 -23.94
C VAL A 1 12.02 -27.99 -23.99
N ILE A 2 12.08 -28.66 -22.84
CA ILE A 2 12.29 -30.12 -22.71
C ILE A 2 11.53 -30.65 -21.48
N PRO A 3 11.26 -31.97 -21.33
CA PRO A 3 10.62 -32.50 -20.12
C PRO A 3 11.40 -32.18 -18.83
N SER A 4 10.69 -31.91 -17.71
CA SER A 4 11.26 -31.41 -16.45
C SER A 4 12.42 -32.24 -15.89
N LYS A 5 12.35 -33.56 -16.03
CA LYS A 5 13.41 -34.49 -15.58
C LYS A 5 14.77 -34.27 -16.26
N PHE A 6 14.80 -33.65 -17.44
CA PHE A 6 16.02 -33.39 -18.20
C PHE A 6 16.53 -31.94 -18.06
N VAL A 7 15.77 -31.05 -17.40
CA VAL A 7 16.12 -29.63 -17.30
C VAL A 7 17.42 -29.43 -16.52
N ASN A 8 17.56 -30.00 -15.32
CA ASN A 8 18.75 -29.79 -14.50
C ASN A 8 20.03 -30.34 -15.16
N PRO A 9 20.06 -31.56 -15.72
CA PRO A 9 21.19 -32.03 -16.52
C PRO A 9 21.55 -31.09 -17.68
N THR A 10 20.55 -30.61 -18.42
CA THR A 10 20.77 -29.70 -19.55
C THR A 10 21.27 -28.32 -19.08
N ALA A 11 20.78 -27.83 -17.94
CA ALA A 11 21.28 -26.59 -17.33
C ALA A 11 22.76 -26.71 -16.95
N GLU A 12 23.18 -27.87 -16.43
CA GLU A 12 24.60 -28.15 -16.14
C GLU A 12 25.45 -28.14 -17.42
N GLU A 13 24.95 -28.68 -18.53
CA GLU A 13 25.60 -28.61 -19.85
C GLU A 13 25.71 -27.17 -20.35
N CYS A 14 24.62 -26.38 -20.29
CA CYS A 14 24.64 -24.96 -20.63
C CYS A 14 25.67 -24.18 -19.78
N GLY A 15 25.79 -24.52 -18.49
CA GLY A 15 26.76 -23.91 -17.59
C GLY A 15 28.21 -24.20 -18.01
N LYS A 16 28.50 -25.42 -18.46
CA LYS A 16 29.83 -25.80 -19.00
C LYS A 16 30.15 -25.03 -20.28
N GLU A 17 29.15 -24.79 -21.12
CA GLU A 17 29.24 -23.96 -22.33
C GLU A 17 29.22 -22.44 -22.06
N LYS A 18 29.24 -22.03 -20.78
CA LYS A 18 29.30 -20.62 -20.33
C LYS A 18 28.10 -19.76 -20.78
N ILE A 19 26.94 -20.37 -21.02
CA ILE A 19 25.68 -19.65 -21.23
C ILE A 19 25.38 -18.80 -19.99
N LYS A 20 24.79 -17.61 -20.17
CA LYS A 20 24.54 -16.65 -19.08
C LYS A 20 23.10 -16.58 -18.62
N GLY A 21 22.15 -16.88 -19.50
CA GLY A 21 20.73 -16.80 -19.21
C GLY A 21 20.00 -18.03 -19.71
N LEU A 22 19.10 -18.55 -18.89
CA LEU A 22 18.22 -19.67 -19.23
C LEU A 22 16.76 -19.21 -19.12
N VAL A 23 15.99 -19.46 -20.18
CA VAL A 23 14.53 -19.31 -20.14
C VAL A 23 13.92 -20.70 -20.03
N ILE A 24 13.43 -21.04 -18.86
CA ILE A 24 12.88 -22.36 -18.58
C ILE A 24 11.36 -22.32 -18.74
N ILE A 25 10.91 -22.59 -19.96
CA ILE A 25 9.49 -22.72 -20.30
C ILE A 25 8.84 -23.88 -19.53
N THR A 26 9.61 -24.95 -19.34
CA THR A 26 9.15 -26.23 -18.81
C THR A 26 8.51 -26.10 -17.43
N ALA A 27 7.30 -26.63 -17.28
CA ALA A 27 6.62 -26.84 -16.01
C ALA A 27 7.06 -28.14 -15.30
N GLY A 28 6.51 -28.42 -14.13
CA GLY A 28 6.83 -29.54 -13.25
C GLY A 28 7.89 -29.18 -12.21
N PHE A 29 7.82 -28.02 -11.58
CA PHE A 29 8.75 -27.54 -10.55
C PHE A 29 8.00 -27.21 -9.24
N LYS A 30 8.31 -26.12 -8.53
CA LYS A 30 7.72 -25.81 -7.21
C LYS A 30 6.19 -25.83 -7.21
N GLU A 31 5.54 -25.47 -8.31
CA GLU A 31 4.09 -25.42 -8.46
C GLU A 31 3.40 -26.79 -8.32
N ILE A 32 4.10 -27.91 -8.54
CA ILE A 32 3.54 -29.26 -8.32
C ILE A 32 3.84 -29.82 -6.91
N GLY A 33 4.57 -29.08 -6.07
CA GLY A 33 5.01 -29.52 -4.75
C GLY A 33 5.95 -30.74 -4.78
N GLY A 34 6.20 -31.32 -3.60
CA GLY A 34 6.98 -32.56 -3.45
C GLY A 34 8.34 -32.53 -4.18
N ALA A 35 8.55 -33.48 -5.10
CA ALA A 35 9.78 -33.58 -5.89
C ALA A 35 10.04 -32.36 -6.79
N GLY A 36 9.01 -31.57 -7.12
CA GLY A 36 9.15 -30.35 -7.90
C GLY A 36 9.90 -29.23 -7.17
N ILE A 37 9.71 -29.11 -5.84
CA ILE A 37 10.44 -28.17 -4.99
C ILE A 37 11.94 -28.47 -5.01
N GLU A 38 12.31 -29.75 -4.83
CA GLU A 38 13.72 -30.17 -4.84
C GLU A 38 14.35 -30.01 -6.22
N ARG A 39 13.58 -30.25 -7.29
CA ARG A 39 14.02 -30.01 -8.67
C ARG A 39 14.34 -28.54 -8.91
N GLU A 40 13.52 -27.62 -8.41
CA GLU A 40 13.73 -26.18 -8.54
C GLU A 40 14.92 -25.69 -7.73
N LYS A 41 15.05 -26.16 -6.47
CA LYS A 41 16.24 -25.87 -5.63
C LYS A 41 17.53 -26.27 -6.33
N GLU A 42 17.55 -27.45 -6.97
CA GLU A 42 18.70 -27.91 -7.72
C GLU A 42 18.98 -27.06 -8.97
N LEU A 43 17.94 -26.63 -9.70
CA LEU A 43 18.09 -25.70 -10.83
C LEU A 43 18.74 -24.38 -10.39
N VAL A 44 18.29 -23.80 -9.27
CA VAL A 44 18.86 -22.57 -8.71
C VAL A 44 20.31 -22.79 -8.26
N ARG A 45 20.61 -23.94 -7.63
CA ARG A 45 21.97 -24.31 -7.22
C ARG A 45 22.92 -24.39 -8.43
N ILE A 46 22.52 -25.05 -9.50
CA ILE A 46 23.29 -25.16 -10.75
C ILE A 46 23.51 -23.77 -11.36
N SER A 47 22.46 -22.95 -11.41
CA SER A 47 22.52 -21.61 -11.99
C SER A 47 23.53 -20.74 -11.24
N LYS A 48 23.52 -20.77 -9.90
CA LYS A 48 24.53 -20.09 -9.06
C LYS A 48 25.94 -20.64 -9.29
N LYS A 49 26.11 -21.96 -9.37
CA LYS A 49 27.42 -22.61 -9.60
C LYS A 49 28.11 -22.12 -10.88
N TYR A 50 27.35 -21.89 -11.95
CA TYR A 50 27.89 -21.46 -13.26
C TYR A 50 27.70 -19.97 -13.55
N ASN A 51 27.24 -19.18 -12.57
CA ASN A 51 26.92 -17.76 -12.75
C ASN A 51 25.96 -17.51 -13.94
N MET A 52 24.88 -18.29 -13.97
CA MET A 52 23.76 -18.14 -14.90
C MET A 52 22.56 -17.54 -14.17
N ARG A 53 21.72 -16.81 -14.90
CA ARG A 53 20.41 -16.35 -14.43
C ARG A 53 19.27 -17.15 -15.07
N VAL A 54 18.16 -17.33 -14.35
CA VAL A 54 17.00 -18.11 -14.81
C VAL A 54 15.72 -17.28 -14.80
N ILE A 55 15.02 -17.29 -15.94
CA ILE A 55 13.61 -16.88 -16.05
C ILE A 55 12.74 -18.13 -15.97
N GLY A 56 11.70 -18.08 -15.14
CA GLY A 56 10.84 -19.23 -14.85
C GLY A 56 11.29 -19.99 -13.59
N PRO A 57 11.18 -21.32 -13.56
CA PRO A 57 10.59 -22.19 -14.57
C PRO A 57 9.09 -21.96 -14.77
N ASN A 58 8.42 -22.78 -15.61
CA ASN A 58 6.98 -22.69 -15.85
C ASN A 58 6.53 -21.30 -16.34
N CYS A 59 7.19 -20.78 -17.37
CA CYS A 59 6.90 -19.46 -17.91
C CYS A 59 6.54 -19.53 -19.40
N LEU A 60 5.87 -18.50 -19.93
CA LEU A 60 5.61 -18.34 -21.36
C LEU A 60 6.88 -18.01 -22.16
N GLY A 61 7.85 -17.37 -21.50
CA GLY A 61 9.08 -16.84 -22.10
C GLY A 61 9.13 -15.31 -22.10
N LEU A 62 9.94 -14.76 -23.00
CA LEU A 62 10.21 -13.33 -23.14
C LEU A 62 9.96 -12.88 -24.58
N ILE A 63 9.27 -11.75 -24.76
CA ILE A 63 9.10 -11.10 -26.05
C ILE A 63 9.55 -9.65 -25.92
N GLY A 64 10.46 -9.20 -26.78
CA GLY A 64 10.84 -7.80 -26.94
C GLY A 64 10.47 -7.29 -28.33
N LEU A 65 10.80 -6.03 -28.63
CA LEU A 65 10.47 -5.40 -29.92
C LEU A 65 10.94 -6.17 -31.15
N ASN A 66 12.13 -6.81 -31.08
CA ASN A 66 12.74 -7.53 -32.21
C ASN A 66 13.15 -8.96 -31.84
N TYR A 67 12.57 -9.52 -30.78
CA TYR A 67 12.90 -10.85 -30.29
C TYR A 67 11.64 -11.52 -29.74
N ASN A 68 11.38 -12.76 -30.17
CA ASN A 68 10.33 -13.58 -29.59
C ASN A 68 10.92 -14.92 -29.15
N GLY A 69 11.25 -15.01 -27.86
CA GLY A 69 11.73 -16.22 -27.19
C GLY A 69 10.63 -16.89 -26.37
N SER A 70 9.39 -16.86 -26.87
CA SER A 70 8.22 -17.45 -26.22
C SER A 70 7.60 -18.55 -27.10
N PHE A 71 6.60 -19.24 -26.55
CA PHE A 71 5.74 -20.14 -27.33
C PHE A 71 4.33 -19.56 -27.58
N ALA A 72 4.17 -18.24 -27.47
CA ALA A 72 2.92 -17.57 -27.78
C ALA A 72 2.58 -17.67 -29.28
N THR A 73 1.29 -17.79 -29.60
CA THR A 73 0.81 -17.93 -31.00
C THR A 73 1.12 -16.69 -31.84
N ASN A 74 0.98 -15.51 -31.25
CA ASN A 74 1.14 -14.22 -31.94
C ASN A 74 2.20 -13.37 -31.23
N THR A 75 2.87 -12.50 -32.01
CA THR A 75 3.67 -11.41 -31.45
C THR A 75 2.75 -10.20 -31.25
N PRO A 76 2.73 -9.57 -30.06
CA PRO A 76 1.83 -8.46 -29.78
C PRO A 76 2.16 -7.22 -30.61
N LYS A 77 1.21 -6.28 -30.66
CA LYS A 77 1.43 -4.94 -31.23
C LYS A 77 2.60 -4.28 -30.53
N LYS A 78 3.56 -3.74 -31.29
CA LYS A 78 4.71 -3.01 -30.75
C LYS A 78 4.26 -1.67 -30.18
N GLY A 79 4.86 -1.25 -29.08
CA GLY A 79 4.61 0.04 -28.45
C GLY A 79 5.56 0.29 -27.29
N GLU A 80 5.11 1.08 -26.31
CA GLU A 80 5.98 1.65 -25.27
C GLU A 80 5.62 1.14 -23.86
N ILE A 81 4.67 0.22 -23.73
CA ILE A 81 4.31 -0.40 -22.45
C ILE A 81 5.15 -1.66 -22.22
N ALA A 82 5.75 -1.85 -21.06
CA ALA A 82 6.29 -3.15 -20.69
C ALA A 82 5.28 -3.92 -19.84
N MET A 83 5.07 -5.21 -20.13
CA MET A 83 4.17 -6.08 -19.37
C MET A 83 4.98 -7.17 -18.67
N ILE A 84 4.93 -7.18 -17.34
CA ILE A 84 5.46 -8.25 -16.50
C ILE A 84 4.28 -9.07 -15.99
N SER A 85 4.29 -10.39 -16.18
CA SER A 85 3.20 -11.24 -15.70
C SER A 85 3.72 -12.51 -15.06
N GLN A 86 3.26 -12.77 -13.84
CA GLN A 86 3.46 -14.06 -13.17
C GLN A 86 2.67 -15.18 -13.85
N SER A 87 1.51 -14.88 -14.45
CA SER A 87 0.69 -15.84 -15.17
C SER A 87 0.93 -15.78 -16.68
N GLY A 88 1.36 -16.90 -17.28
CA GLY A 88 1.55 -17.01 -18.72
C GLY A 88 0.24 -16.87 -19.52
N ALA A 89 -0.86 -17.45 -19.01
CA ALA A 89 -2.17 -17.36 -19.66
C ALA A 89 -2.73 -15.93 -19.66
N MET A 90 -2.54 -15.20 -18.55
CA MET A 90 -2.91 -13.78 -18.50
C MET A 90 -2.08 -12.96 -19.50
N LEU A 91 -0.77 -13.23 -19.59
CA LEU A 91 0.10 -12.55 -20.54
C LEU A 91 -0.35 -12.76 -21.99
N THR A 92 -0.71 -13.99 -22.38
CA THR A 92 -1.25 -14.25 -23.73
C THR A 92 -2.53 -13.49 -24.01
N SER A 93 -3.46 -13.42 -23.05
CA SER A 93 -4.70 -12.67 -23.20
C SER A 93 -4.46 -11.16 -23.33
N PHE A 94 -3.50 -10.62 -22.59
CA PHE A 94 -3.12 -9.21 -22.66
C PHE A 94 -2.43 -8.85 -23.98
N MET A 95 -1.59 -9.74 -24.50
CA MET A 95 -0.98 -9.58 -25.82
C MET A 95 -2.04 -9.54 -26.92
N ASP A 96 -3.03 -10.44 -26.87
CA ASP A 96 -4.15 -10.45 -27.81
C ASP A 96 -5.00 -9.18 -27.70
N TYR A 97 -5.35 -8.77 -26.47
CA TYR A 97 -6.10 -7.55 -26.20
C TYR A 97 -5.44 -6.29 -26.79
N SER A 98 -4.10 -6.19 -26.72
CA SER A 98 -3.36 -5.03 -27.26
C SER A 98 -3.49 -4.84 -28.77
N MET A 99 -3.90 -5.88 -29.51
CA MET A 99 -4.02 -5.81 -30.97
C MET A 99 -5.15 -4.87 -31.43
N ASP A 100 -6.16 -4.67 -30.58
CA ASP A 100 -7.31 -3.76 -30.82
C ASP A 100 -7.22 -2.45 -30.03
N GLN A 101 -6.10 -2.19 -29.34
CA GLN A 101 -5.90 -0.95 -28.58
C GLN A 101 -4.95 0.02 -29.28
N ALA A 102 -4.97 1.28 -28.83
CA ALA A 102 -4.08 2.33 -29.31
C ALA A 102 -2.63 2.06 -28.89
N PHE A 103 -2.42 1.56 -27.68
CA PHE A 103 -1.11 1.19 -27.16
C PHE A 103 -0.60 -0.16 -27.70
N GLY A 104 0.68 -0.45 -27.45
CA GLY A 104 1.31 -1.73 -27.70
C GLY A 104 2.46 -1.94 -26.71
N PHE A 105 3.15 -3.08 -26.81
CA PHE A 105 4.19 -3.47 -25.87
C PHE A 105 5.62 -3.27 -26.40
N SER A 106 6.50 -2.79 -25.53
CA SER A 106 7.97 -2.75 -25.71
C SER A 106 8.61 -4.06 -25.29
N CYS A 107 8.10 -4.67 -24.22
CA CYS A 107 8.54 -5.95 -23.70
C CYS A 107 7.39 -6.69 -23.00
N ASN A 108 7.37 -8.02 -23.11
CA ASN A 108 6.48 -8.93 -22.40
C ASN A 108 7.32 -9.99 -21.70
N ILE A 109 7.18 -10.08 -20.38
CA ILE A 109 8.01 -10.92 -19.52
C ILE A 109 7.09 -11.85 -18.73
N SER A 110 7.18 -13.15 -19.00
CA SER A 110 6.52 -14.15 -18.16
C SER A 110 7.48 -14.64 -17.09
N LEU A 111 7.12 -14.40 -15.83
CA LEU A 111 7.97 -14.74 -14.69
C LEU A 111 7.87 -16.22 -14.30
N GLY A 112 6.69 -16.83 -14.46
CA GLY A 112 6.43 -18.18 -13.98
C GLY A 112 6.65 -18.31 -12.48
N ASN A 113 7.43 -19.30 -12.07
CA ASN A 113 7.68 -19.61 -10.66
C ASN A 113 8.60 -18.62 -9.94
N LYS A 114 9.35 -17.76 -10.66
CA LYS A 114 10.31 -16.81 -10.07
C LYS A 114 11.41 -17.47 -9.24
N ALA A 115 12.00 -18.55 -9.75
CA ALA A 115 13.00 -19.30 -8.98
C ALA A 115 14.34 -18.55 -8.79
N ASP A 116 14.65 -17.58 -9.66
CA ASP A 116 15.86 -16.75 -9.58
C ASP A 116 15.59 -15.29 -9.96
N MET A 117 15.23 -15.02 -11.22
CA MET A 117 14.84 -13.67 -11.64
C MET A 117 13.39 -13.39 -11.22
N ASP A 118 13.17 -12.24 -10.61
CA ASP A 118 11.86 -11.82 -10.08
C ASP A 118 11.35 -10.51 -10.72
N GLU A 119 10.15 -10.09 -10.33
CA GLU A 119 9.56 -8.82 -10.76
C GLU A 119 10.46 -7.61 -10.50
N VAL A 120 11.23 -7.60 -9.41
CA VAL A 120 12.04 -6.45 -9.02
C VAL A 120 13.23 -6.29 -9.96
N ASP A 121 13.88 -7.41 -10.35
CA ASP A 121 14.95 -7.39 -11.36
C ASP A 121 14.48 -6.76 -12.68
N PHE A 122 13.28 -7.14 -13.13
CA PHE A 122 12.74 -6.65 -14.40
C PHE A 122 12.20 -5.23 -14.30
N ILE A 123 11.58 -4.84 -13.18
CA ILE A 123 11.19 -3.45 -12.92
C ILE A 123 12.42 -2.55 -12.98
N GLU A 124 13.52 -2.93 -12.31
CA GLU A 124 14.77 -2.16 -12.31
C GLU A 124 15.36 -2.01 -13.72
N TYR A 125 15.40 -3.11 -14.48
CA TYR A 125 15.85 -3.09 -15.87
C TYR A 125 14.98 -2.17 -16.73
N LEU A 126 13.66 -2.36 -16.71
CA LEU A 126 12.70 -1.64 -17.55
C LEU A 126 12.59 -0.15 -17.17
N ALA A 127 12.85 0.21 -15.91
CA ALA A 127 12.93 1.60 -15.50
C ALA A 127 14.03 2.38 -16.25
N ASN A 128 15.04 1.69 -16.77
CA ASN A 128 16.14 2.28 -17.54
C ASN A 128 16.06 1.99 -19.06
N ASP A 129 15.11 1.19 -19.54
CA ASP A 129 14.97 0.88 -20.98
C ASP A 129 14.41 2.08 -21.76
N PRO A 130 15.12 2.67 -22.74
CA PRO A 130 14.62 3.81 -23.50
C PRO A 130 13.32 3.54 -24.27
N ASN A 131 12.96 2.28 -24.54
CA ASN A 131 11.75 1.94 -25.29
C ASN A 131 10.50 1.79 -24.41
N THR A 132 10.67 1.68 -23.10
CA THR A 132 9.55 1.55 -22.15
C THR A 132 9.25 2.92 -21.55
N LYS A 133 7.97 3.33 -21.57
CA LYS A 133 7.48 4.52 -20.86
C LYS A 133 6.63 4.17 -19.64
N VAL A 134 5.92 3.04 -19.68
CA VAL A 134 5.03 2.58 -18.60
C VAL A 134 5.25 1.10 -18.34
N ILE A 135 5.25 0.69 -17.07
CA ILE A 135 5.41 -0.72 -16.67
C ILE A 135 4.11 -1.22 -16.05
N LEU A 136 3.50 -2.25 -16.64
CA LEU A 136 2.34 -2.96 -16.11
C LEU A 136 2.77 -4.30 -15.53
N CYS A 137 2.25 -4.64 -14.35
CA CYS A 137 2.53 -5.92 -13.72
C CYS A 137 1.23 -6.65 -13.33
N TYR A 138 1.14 -7.93 -13.68
CA TYR A 138 0.19 -8.86 -13.07
C TYR A 138 0.96 -9.79 -12.13
N LEU A 139 0.75 -9.64 -10.83
CA LEU A 139 1.51 -10.36 -9.80
C LEU A 139 0.58 -11.11 -8.86
N GLU A 140 0.96 -12.34 -8.52
CA GLU A 140 0.26 -13.18 -7.53
C GLU A 140 0.97 -13.08 -6.17
N SER A 141 2.29 -12.87 -6.18
CA SER A 141 3.12 -12.61 -5.00
C SER A 141 4.29 -11.68 -5.33
N ILE A 142 4.87 -11.06 -4.29
CA ILE A 142 6.23 -10.50 -4.33
C ILE A 142 7.18 -11.49 -3.66
N GLU A 143 8.31 -11.79 -4.29
CA GLU A 143 9.26 -12.80 -3.77
C GLU A 143 10.19 -12.21 -2.71
N ASP A 144 10.79 -11.04 -3.00
CA ASP A 144 11.71 -10.33 -2.10
C ASP A 144 11.18 -8.93 -1.80
N GLY A 145 10.45 -8.81 -0.68
CA GLY A 145 9.86 -7.54 -0.26
C GLY A 145 10.88 -6.50 0.19
N ASP A 146 12.02 -6.92 0.74
CA ASP A 146 13.10 -6.00 1.15
C ASP A 146 13.76 -5.36 -0.08
N LYS A 147 14.04 -6.17 -1.10
CA LYS A 147 14.53 -5.68 -2.40
C LYS A 147 13.48 -4.82 -3.08
N PHE A 148 12.19 -5.20 -3.03
CA PHE A 148 11.09 -4.41 -3.57
C PHE A 148 11.05 -3.01 -2.95
N LEU A 149 11.06 -2.91 -1.61
CA LEU A 149 11.01 -1.64 -0.88
C LEU A 149 12.23 -0.74 -1.12
N ARG A 150 13.37 -1.33 -1.49
CA ARG A 150 14.61 -0.59 -1.80
C ARG A 150 14.67 -0.10 -3.25
N VAL A 151 14.32 -0.96 -4.22
CA VAL A 151 14.60 -0.72 -5.65
C VAL A 151 13.43 -0.05 -6.37
N VAL A 152 12.20 -0.50 -6.07
CA VAL A 152 11.00 -0.06 -6.79
C VAL A 152 10.69 1.43 -6.62
N PRO A 153 10.89 2.10 -5.46
CA PRO A 153 10.63 3.53 -5.34
C PRO A 153 11.41 4.39 -6.35
N GLU A 154 12.69 4.07 -6.57
CA GLU A 154 13.52 4.79 -7.53
C GLU A 154 13.17 4.46 -8.99
N ALA A 155 12.78 3.21 -9.25
CA ALA A 155 12.23 2.82 -10.55
C ALA A 155 10.92 3.57 -10.85
N ALA A 156 10.02 3.66 -9.88
CA ALA A 156 8.73 4.34 -9.98
C ALA A 156 8.89 5.85 -10.20
N ARG A 157 9.99 6.46 -9.72
CA ARG A 157 10.27 7.89 -9.99
C ARG A 157 10.66 8.15 -11.44
N LYS A 158 11.26 7.16 -12.11
CA LYS A 158 11.65 7.27 -13.52
C LYS A 158 10.45 7.04 -14.43
N LYS A 159 9.63 6.04 -14.11
CA LYS A 159 8.51 5.61 -14.94
C LYS A 159 7.35 5.11 -14.07
N PRO A 160 6.10 5.38 -14.48
CA PRO A 160 4.94 4.86 -13.77
C PRO A 160 4.93 3.33 -13.82
N ILE A 161 4.65 2.73 -12.66
CA ILE A 161 4.51 1.29 -12.48
C ILE A 161 3.11 1.02 -11.91
N ILE A 162 2.35 0.20 -12.63
CA ILE A 162 0.99 -0.18 -12.27
C ILE A 162 0.97 -1.68 -11.99
N ILE A 163 0.45 -2.07 -10.83
CA ILE A 163 0.40 -3.48 -10.41
C ILE A 163 -1.04 -3.90 -10.15
N LEU A 164 -1.49 -4.94 -10.86
CA LEU A 164 -2.65 -5.73 -10.52
C LEU A 164 -2.22 -6.92 -9.66
N LYS A 165 -2.48 -6.82 -8.35
CA LYS A 165 -2.24 -7.92 -7.40
C LYS A 165 -3.44 -8.85 -7.37
N SER A 166 -3.25 -10.12 -7.71
CA SER A 166 -4.29 -11.14 -7.57
C SER A 166 -4.31 -11.74 -6.16
N GLY A 167 -5.37 -12.48 -5.79
CA GLY A 167 -5.42 -13.17 -4.50
C GLY A 167 -5.59 -12.25 -3.27
N VAL A 168 -6.32 -11.14 -3.43
CA VAL A 168 -6.50 -10.09 -2.40
C VAL A 168 -7.50 -10.47 -1.30
N SER A 169 -8.48 -11.33 -1.62
CA SER A 169 -9.43 -11.85 -0.64
C SER A 169 -8.85 -13.07 0.08
N ALA A 170 -9.32 -13.39 1.29
CA ALA A 170 -8.87 -14.61 1.99
C ALA A 170 -9.04 -15.89 1.14
N ALA A 171 -10.11 -15.97 0.33
CA ALA A 171 -10.32 -17.08 -0.60
C ALA A 171 -9.34 -17.03 -1.79
N GLY A 172 -9.13 -15.85 -2.38
CA GLY A 172 -8.18 -15.66 -3.47
C GLY A 172 -6.73 -15.92 -3.04
N ALA A 173 -6.34 -15.47 -1.84
CA ALA A 173 -5.03 -15.70 -1.25
C ALA A 173 -4.75 -17.21 -1.10
N ARG A 174 -5.74 -17.97 -0.61
CA ARG A 174 -5.64 -19.45 -0.55
C ARG A 174 -5.53 -20.10 -1.92
N ALA A 175 -6.26 -19.60 -2.92
CA ALA A 175 -6.18 -20.10 -4.28
C ALA A 175 -4.80 -19.83 -4.92
N ALA A 176 -4.29 -18.60 -4.80
CA ALA A 176 -2.97 -18.21 -5.30
C ALA A 176 -1.83 -18.96 -4.60
N SER A 177 -1.92 -19.12 -3.27
CA SER A 177 -0.93 -19.88 -2.49
C SER A 177 -0.89 -21.35 -2.89
N SER A 178 -2.04 -22.00 -3.10
CA SER A 178 -2.11 -23.38 -3.61
C SER A 178 -1.57 -23.51 -5.05
N HIS A 179 -1.73 -22.46 -5.87
CA HIS A 179 -1.29 -22.44 -7.27
C HIS A 179 0.23 -22.24 -7.42
N THR A 180 0.84 -21.42 -6.55
CA THR A 180 2.26 -21.01 -6.65
C THR A 180 3.19 -21.68 -5.63
N GLY A 181 2.62 -22.21 -4.54
CA GLY A 181 3.38 -22.69 -3.38
C GLY A 181 4.04 -21.57 -2.55
N ALA A 182 3.67 -20.29 -2.77
CA ALA A 182 4.15 -19.16 -1.98
C ALA A 182 3.26 -18.87 -0.76
N LEU A 183 3.85 -18.31 0.30
CA LEU A 183 3.11 -17.81 1.46
C LEU A 183 2.35 -16.53 1.09
N ALA A 184 1.07 -16.46 1.45
CA ALA A 184 0.26 -15.26 1.23
C ALA A 184 0.59 -14.21 2.30
N GLY A 185 1.12 -13.06 1.87
CA GLY A 185 1.18 -11.84 2.68
C GLY A 185 -0.21 -11.23 2.88
N SER A 186 -0.33 -10.32 3.85
CA SER A 186 -1.59 -9.60 4.08
C SER A 186 -1.84 -8.56 2.98
N ASP A 187 -3.09 -8.41 2.55
CA ASP A 187 -3.44 -7.44 1.50
C ASP A 187 -3.14 -5.99 1.90
N ILE A 188 -3.25 -5.70 3.21
CA ILE A 188 -2.87 -4.41 3.80
C ILE A 188 -1.36 -4.16 3.65
N ALA A 189 -0.50 -5.18 3.83
CA ALA A 189 0.94 -5.00 3.63
C ALA A 189 1.28 -4.60 2.19
N TYR A 190 0.58 -5.19 1.21
CA TYR A 190 0.69 -4.82 -0.19
C TYR A 190 0.31 -3.37 -0.44
N ASP A 191 -0.83 -2.91 0.10
CA ASP A 191 -1.25 -1.50 -0.04
C ASP A 191 -0.23 -0.53 0.55
N LEU A 192 0.29 -0.84 1.74
CA LEU A 192 1.30 -0.02 2.40
C LEU A 192 2.61 0.00 1.61
N ALA A 193 3.05 -1.15 1.09
CA ALA A 193 4.26 -1.24 0.27
C ALA A 193 4.10 -0.50 -1.06
N PHE A 194 2.97 -0.68 -1.74
CA PHE A 194 2.69 -0.01 -3.01
C PHE A 194 2.60 1.50 -2.84
N ASN A 195 1.90 1.99 -1.83
CA ASN A 195 1.82 3.42 -1.54
C ASN A 195 3.21 4.01 -1.24
N LYS A 196 4.01 3.28 -0.46
CA LYS A 196 5.36 3.71 -0.09
C LYS A 196 6.27 3.77 -1.32
N CYS A 197 6.20 2.79 -2.19
CA CYS A 197 7.03 2.70 -3.41
C CYS A 197 6.51 3.53 -4.60
N GLY A 198 5.37 4.22 -4.49
CA GLY A 198 4.80 4.97 -5.61
C GLY A 198 4.16 4.09 -6.69
N ILE A 199 3.82 2.85 -6.36
CA ILE A 199 3.09 1.95 -7.23
C ILE A 199 1.62 2.36 -7.29
N LEU A 200 1.07 2.40 -8.50
CA LEU A 200 -0.37 2.50 -8.70
C LEU A 200 -0.98 1.11 -8.67
N ARG A 201 -1.78 0.83 -7.64
CA ARG A 201 -2.50 -0.44 -7.54
C ARG A 201 -3.75 -0.41 -8.43
N ALA A 202 -3.84 -1.34 -9.36
CA ALA A 202 -5.06 -1.61 -10.11
C ALA A 202 -5.88 -2.70 -9.41
N ASN A 203 -7.20 -2.52 -9.32
CA ASN A 203 -8.11 -3.50 -8.70
C ASN A 203 -8.82 -4.39 -9.73
N SER A 204 -8.66 -4.09 -11.01
CA SER A 204 -9.19 -4.88 -12.12
C SER A 204 -8.24 -4.84 -13.31
N ILE A 205 -8.48 -5.73 -14.28
CA ILE A 205 -7.75 -5.71 -15.56
C ILE A 205 -8.04 -4.42 -16.33
N ALA A 206 -9.27 -3.91 -16.26
CA ALA A 206 -9.63 -2.63 -16.87
C ALA A 206 -8.79 -1.50 -16.28
N GLU A 207 -8.76 -1.37 -14.95
CA GLU A 207 -7.94 -0.36 -14.27
C GLU A 207 -6.44 -0.48 -14.60
N LEU A 208 -5.91 -1.70 -14.76
CA LEU A 208 -4.50 -1.92 -15.14
C LEU A 208 -4.17 -1.25 -16.48
N PHE A 209 -5.04 -1.44 -17.49
CA PHE A 209 -4.83 -0.86 -18.81
C PHE A 209 -5.25 0.60 -18.89
N ASP A 210 -6.33 1.01 -18.22
CA ASP A 210 -6.80 2.39 -18.19
C ASP A 210 -5.73 3.31 -17.58
N TYR A 211 -5.08 2.87 -16.48
CA TYR A 211 -3.98 3.60 -15.86
C TYR A 211 -2.73 3.58 -16.74
N GLY A 212 -2.46 2.46 -17.40
CA GLY A 212 -1.36 2.34 -18.35
C GLY A 212 -1.49 3.29 -19.53
N GLU A 213 -2.68 3.36 -20.13
CA GLU A 213 -3.01 4.19 -21.29
C GLU A 213 -2.94 5.68 -20.96
N ILE A 214 -3.59 6.11 -19.86
CA ILE A 214 -3.61 7.53 -19.49
C ILE A 214 -2.20 8.04 -19.16
N LEU A 215 -1.39 7.27 -18.44
CA LEU A 215 -0.01 7.66 -18.09
C LEU A 215 0.97 7.55 -19.26
N LEU A 216 0.63 6.77 -20.28
CA LEU A 216 1.42 6.70 -21.50
C LEU A 216 1.19 7.93 -22.39
N PHE A 217 -0.07 8.37 -22.50
CA PHE A 217 -0.46 9.33 -23.53
C PHE A 217 -0.74 10.75 -23.03
N GLN A 218 -1.02 10.94 -21.73
CA GLN A 218 -1.39 12.24 -21.19
C GLN A 218 -0.31 12.82 -20.25
N PRO A 219 -0.09 14.14 -20.28
CA PRO A 219 0.86 14.80 -19.39
C PRO A 219 0.36 14.77 -17.94
N LEU A 220 1.28 14.73 -16.97
CA LEU A 220 0.89 14.73 -15.56
C LEU A 220 0.31 16.07 -15.12
N PRO A 221 -0.80 16.08 -14.37
CA PRO A 221 -1.36 17.32 -13.83
C PRO A 221 -0.44 17.88 -12.74
N LYS A 222 -0.26 19.21 -12.73
CA LYS A 222 0.53 19.92 -11.72
C LYS A 222 -0.18 19.98 -10.36
N SER A 223 -1.50 19.91 -10.35
CA SER A 223 -2.34 19.88 -9.16
C SER A 223 -3.66 19.15 -9.40
N ASN A 224 -4.37 18.79 -8.33
CA ASN A 224 -5.70 18.19 -8.40
C ASN A 224 -6.74 19.31 -8.61
N SER A 225 -7.06 19.63 -9.86
CA SER A 225 -8.04 20.65 -10.27
C SER A 225 -8.46 20.41 -11.71
N PHE A 226 -9.69 19.97 -11.95
CA PHE A 226 -10.16 19.56 -13.28
C PHE A 226 -11.51 20.17 -13.65
N ALA A 227 -11.66 20.53 -14.93
CA ALA A 227 -12.94 20.94 -15.49
C ALA A 227 -13.73 19.73 -15.99
N ILE A 228 -15.04 19.75 -15.81
CA ILE A 228 -15.96 18.82 -16.49
C ILE A 228 -16.77 19.62 -17.51
N VAL A 229 -16.79 19.19 -18.76
CA VAL A 229 -17.63 19.76 -19.83
C VAL A 229 -18.55 18.67 -20.34
N THR A 230 -19.85 18.91 -20.38
CA THR A 230 -20.86 17.92 -20.78
C THR A 230 -21.95 18.56 -21.64
N ASN A 231 -22.48 17.85 -22.64
CA ASN A 231 -23.73 18.25 -23.32
C ASN A 231 -25.00 17.69 -22.64
N ALA A 232 -24.88 17.06 -21.48
CA ALA A 232 -26.02 16.52 -20.76
C ALA A 232 -25.80 16.53 -19.25
N GLY A 233 -26.77 17.06 -18.50
CA GLY A 233 -26.69 17.15 -17.04
C GLY A 233 -26.59 15.82 -16.32
N GLY A 234 -27.35 14.78 -16.72
CA GLY A 234 -27.32 13.45 -16.08
C GLY A 234 -25.91 12.85 -15.98
N PRO A 235 -25.19 12.71 -17.11
CA PRO A 235 -23.78 12.29 -17.11
C PRO A 235 -22.85 13.22 -16.33
N GLY A 236 -23.12 14.54 -16.30
CA GLY A 236 -22.39 15.50 -15.47
C GLY A 236 -22.54 15.22 -13.97
N ILE A 237 -23.74 14.86 -13.52
CA ILE A 237 -24.02 14.46 -12.11
C ILE A 237 -23.26 13.17 -11.77
N VAL A 238 -23.33 12.15 -12.65
CA VAL A 238 -22.57 10.90 -12.45
C VAL A 238 -21.06 11.15 -12.34
N ALA A 239 -20.54 12.05 -13.18
CA ALA A 239 -19.13 12.45 -13.12
C ALA A 239 -18.79 13.21 -11.83
N THR A 240 -19.71 14.04 -11.33
CA THR A 240 -19.57 14.77 -10.07
C THR A 240 -19.45 13.80 -8.89
N ASP A 241 -20.37 12.84 -8.80
CA ASP A 241 -20.33 11.78 -7.77
C ASP A 241 -19.06 10.95 -7.85
N ALA A 242 -18.58 10.68 -9.08
CA ALA A 242 -17.32 9.99 -9.29
C ALA A 242 -16.11 10.82 -8.83
N PHE A 243 -16.07 12.11 -9.14
CA PHE A 243 -15.00 13.01 -8.70
C PHE A 243 -14.93 13.08 -7.17
N GLU A 244 -16.08 13.27 -6.50
CA GLU A 244 -16.17 13.28 -5.03
C GLU A 244 -15.68 11.95 -4.44
N ARG A 245 -16.19 10.81 -4.93
CA ARG A 245 -15.78 9.47 -4.46
C ARG A 245 -14.28 9.21 -4.64
N GLU A 246 -13.71 9.69 -5.73
CA GLU A 246 -12.29 9.51 -6.05
C GLU A 246 -11.38 10.59 -5.44
N GLY A 247 -11.94 11.61 -4.78
CA GLY A 247 -11.20 12.72 -4.18
C GLY A 247 -10.61 13.71 -5.19
N LEU A 248 -11.16 13.77 -6.40
CA LEU A 248 -10.81 14.77 -7.41
C LEU A 248 -11.45 16.12 -7.08
N LYS A 249 -10.74 17.21 -7.36
CA LYS A 249 -11.26 18.56 -7.15
C LYS A 249 -11.68 19.20 -8.46
N PHE A 250 -12.79 19.93 -8.39
CA PHE A 250 -13.31 20.73 -9.48
C PHE A 250 -12.47 22.01 -9.63
N ALA A 251 -12.11 22.33 -10.87
CA ALA A 251 -11.57 23.65 -11.22
C ALA A 251 -12.58 24.75 -10.86
N GLN A 252 -12.07 25.86 -10.34
CA GLN A 252 -12.85 27.06 -10.04
C GLN A 252 -12.68 28.05 -11.19
N PHE A 253 -13.79 28.61 -11.67
CA PHE A 253 -13.76 29.59 -12.76
C PHE A 253 -13.86 31.00 -12.18
N SER A 254 -12.95 31.88 -12.59
CA SER A 254 -12.96 33.29 -12.20
C SER A 254 -14.09 34.05 -12.91
N GLU A 255 -14.40 35.26 -12.46
CA GLU A 255 -15.47 36.06 -13.08
C GLU A 255 -15.21 36.36 -14.57
N PRO A 256 -13.98 36.66 -15.04
CA PRO A 256 -13.69 36.78 -16.48
C PRO A 256 -14.14 35.55 -17.29
N VAL A 257 -13.79 34.35 -16.82
CA VAL A 257 -14.18 33.09 -17.47
C VAL A 257 -15.70 32.90 -17.43
N LEU A 258 -16.32 33.09 -16.26
CA LEU A 258 -17.77 32.95 -16.09
C LEU A 258 -18.55 33.94 -16.94
N HIS A 259 -18.07 35.17 -17.09
CA HIS A 259 -18.69 36.18 -17.94
C HIS A 259 -18.66 35.77 -19.41
N LEU A 260 -17.50 35.34 -19.92
CA LEU A 260 -17.37 34.89 -21.31
C LEU A 260 -18.23 33.67 -21.61
N LEU A 261 -18.37 32.74 -20.67
CA LEU A 261 -19.29 31.61 -20.79
C LEU A 261 -20.76 32.09 -20.80
N ARG A 262 -21.14 33.01 -19.91
CA ARG A 262 -22.51 33.53 -19.79
C ARG A 262 -23.00 34.27 -21.04
N GLU A 263 -22.13 35.05 -21.67
CA GLU A 263 -22.49 35.84 -22.86
C GLU A 263 -22.61 35.00 -24.14
N ASN A 264 -21.91 33.87 -24.22
CA ASN A 264 -21.79 33.09 -25.47
C ASN A 264 -22.41 31.70 -25.41
N LEU A 265 -22.77 31.20 -24.23
CA LEU A 265 -23.57 29.98 -24.08
C LEU A 265 -25.07 30.32 -23.95
N PRO A 266 -25.97 29.38 -24.29
CA PRO A 266 -27.40 29.56 -24.04
C PRO A 266 -27.70 29.88 -22.57
N ALA A 267 -28.76 30.64 -22.31
CA ALA A 267 -29.16 31.01 -20.94
C ALA A 267 -29.50 29.79 -20.07
N GLU A 268 -29.88 28.68 -20.68
CA GLU A 268 -30.17 27.42 -20.02
C GLU A 268 -28.91 26.65 -19.59
N ALA A 269 -27.73 26.99 -20.14
CA ALA A 269 -26.47 26.32 -19.84
C ALA A 269 -26.05 26.53 -18.38
N ALA A 270 -25.48 25.49 -17.77
CA ALA A 270 -24.82 25.62 -16.47
C ALA A 270 -23.35 25.98 -16.69
N ILE A 271 -22.94 27.17 -16.24
CA ILE A 271 -21.58 27.71 -16.47
C ILE A 271 -20.60 27.45 -15.31
N PHE A 272 -21.07 26.83 -14.22
CA PHE A 272 -20.21 26.35 -13.13
C PHE A 272 -19.65 24.97 -13.48
N ASN A 273 -18.82 24.37 -12.61
CA ASN A 273 -18.28 23.04 -12.84
C ASN A 273 -19.19 21.98 -12.17
N PRO A 274 -19.74 20.99 -12.90
CA PRO A 274 -19.62 20.72 -14.35
C PRO A 274 -20.31 21.74 -15.25
N ILE A 275 -19.68 22.08 -16.38
CA ILE A 275 -20.24 22.97 -17.40
C ILE A 275 -21.17 22.15 -18.29
N ASP A 276 -22.49 22.34 -18.14
CA ASP A 276 -23.51 21.74 -19.01
C ASP A 276 -23.83 22.68 -20.17
N ILE A 277 -23.31 22.33 -21.34
CA ILE A 277 -23.46 23.11 -22.58
C ILE A 277 -24.73 22.72 -23.37
N ILE A 278 -25.66 21.97 -22.76
CA ILE A 278 -26.99 21.61 -23.28
C ILE A 278 -26.97 20.56 -24.40
N GLY A 279 -28.04 19.77 -24.48
CA GLY A 279 -28.16 18.59 -25.36
C GLY A 279 -28.00 18.86 -26.85
N ASP A 280 -28.34 20.05 -27.34
CA ASP A 280 -28.18 20.43 -28.74
C ASP A 280 -26.78 20.98 -29.07
N ALA A 281 -25.82 20.90 -28.14
CA ALA A 281 -24.47 21.42 -28.32
C ALA A 281 -23.83 20.96 -29.62
N SER A 282 -23.52 21.93 -30.48
CA SER A 282 -22.74 21.74 -31.71
C SER A 282 -21.23 21.65 -31.40
N PRO A 283 -20.39 21.21 -32.36
CA PRO A 283 -18.94 21.24 -32.19
C PRO A 283 -18.39 22.61 -31.77
N GLU A 284 -18.93 23.70 -32.30
CA GLU A 284 -18.50 25.07 -31.99
C GLU A 284 -18.75 25.43 -30.52
N ARG A 285 -19.81 24.89 -29.90
CA ARG A 285 -20.09 25.12 -28.48
C ARG A 285 -19.08 24.41 -27.57
N TYR A 286 -18.65 23.20 -27.94
CA TYR A 286 -17.52 22.53 -27.28
C TYR A 286 -16.23 23.33 -27.47
N GLU A 287 -15.95 23.80 -28.69
CA GLU A 287 -14.74 24.56 -29.02
C GLU A 287 -14.63 25.81 -28.15
N TYR A 288 -15.68 26.61 -28.16
CA TYR A 288 -15.73 27.85 -27.41
C TYR A 288 -15.57 27.60 -25.92
N THR A 289 -16.29 26.62 -25.37
CA THR A 289 -16.21 26.29 -23.93
C THR A 289 -14.81 25.86 -23.53
N LEU A 290 -14.20 24.94 -24.28
CA LEU A 290 -12.85 24.47 -24.02
C LEU A 290 -11.82 25.59 -24.14
N LYS A 291 -11.90 26.40 -25.19
CA LYS A 291 -10.99 27.54 -25.33
C LYS A 291 -11.16 28.54 -24.19
N THR A 292 -12.38 28.82 -23.75
CA THR A 292 -12.63 29.77 -22.65
C THR A 292 -12.03 29.29 -21.33
N ILE A 293 -12.31 28.05 -20.90
CA ILE A 293 -11.83 27.54 -19.60
C ILE A 293 -10.32 27.35 -19.52
N PHE A 294 -9.64 27.30 -20.68
CA PHE A 294 -8.19 27.22 -20.78
C PHE A 294 -7.55 28.55 -21.23
N GLY A 295 -8.31 29.65 -21.35
CA GLY A 295 -7.77 30.96 -21.70
C GLY A 295 -7.23 31.06 -23.14
N LEU A 296 -7.77 30.27 -24.06
CA LEU A 296 -7.36 30.20 -25.46
C LEU A 296 -8.21 31.05 -26.42
N ASN A 297 -9.25 31.72 -25.90
CA ASN A 297 -9.93 32.76 -26.67
C ASN A 297 -8.96 33.97 -26.75
N GLY A 298 -8.67 34.44 -27.97
CA GLY A 298 -7.70 35.53 -28.17
C GLY A 298 -8.17 36.87 -27.58
N GLU A 299 -7.33 37.91 -27.70
CA GLU A 299 -7.59 39.30 -27.26
C GLU A 299 -8.81 39.99 -27.93
N THR A 300 -9.60 39.26 -28.73
CA THR A 300 -10.76 39.80 -29.45
C THR A 300 -11.98 40.03 -28.56
N ASP A 301 -11.99 39.44 -27.36
CA ASP A 301 -13.04 39.66 -26.38
C ASP A 301 -12.71 40.89 -25.52
N GLN A 302 -13.71 41.69 -25.16
CA GLN A 302 -13.52 42.89 -24.32
C GLN A 302 -12.99 42.58 -22.90
N ILE A 303 -12.89 41.29 -22.57
CA ILE A 303 -12.44 40.74 -21.29
C ILE A 303 -11.23 39.86 -21.56
N VAL A 304 -10.13 40.18 -20.89
CA VAL A 304 -8.89 39.42 -20.96
C VAL A 304 -8.91 38.36 -19.85
N ILE A 305 -8.67 37.10 -20.20
CA ILE A 305 -8.41 36.04 -19.23
C ILE A 305 -6.90 36.00 -18.99
N GLU A 306 -6.47 36.23 -17.75
CA GLU A 306 -5.06 36.15 -17.38
C GLU A 306 -4.66 34.72 -16.97
N GLU A 307 -3.37 34.43 -16.88
CA GLU A 307 -2.90 33.09 -16.48
C GLU A 307 -3.40 32.70 -15.07
N GLU A 308 -3.51 33.67 -14.17
CA GLU A 308 -4.01 33.49 -12.80
C GLU A 308 -5.49 33.09 -12.74
N ASP A 309 -6.26 33.39 -13.78
CA ASP A 309 -7.67 33.00 -13.92
C ASP A 309 -7.83 31.51 -14.27
N ILE A 310 -6.79 30.88 -14.84
CA ILE A 310 -6.82 29.50 -15.32
C ILE A 310 -6.43 28.53 -14.20
N THR A 311 -7.41 28.14 -13.39
CA THR A 311 -7.19 27.20 -12.29
C THR A 311 -7.18 25.72 -12.73
N THR A 312 -7.68 25.43 -13.93
CA THR A 312 -7.82 24.06 -14.42
C THR A 312 -6.49 23.44 -14.86
N GLN A 313 -6.22 22.21 -14.40
CA GLN A 313 -5.07 21.42 -14.81
C GLN A 313 -5.39 20.39 -15.89
N GLY A 314 -6.65 20.18 -16.22
CA GLY A 314 -7.08 19.25 -17.27
C GLY A 314 -8.60 19.20 -17.37
N ALA A 315 -9.12 18.40 -18.30
CA ALA A 315 -10.56 18.32 -18.49
C ALA A 315 -11.06 16.88 -18.72
N LEU A 316 -12.23 16.60 -18.13
CA LEU A 316 -13.09 15.48 -18.52
C LEU A 316 -14.19 16.01 -19.44
N ILE A 317 -14.17 15.57 -20.69
CA ILE A 317 -15.13 15.95 -21.71
C ILE A 317 -16.13 14.81 -21.91
N ILE A 318 -17.39 15.06 -21.59
CA ILE A 318 -18.46 14.08 -21.61
C ILE A 318 -19.39 14.37 -22.78
N MET A 319 -19.72 13.33 -23.54
CA MET A 319 -20.61 13.46 -24.68
C MET A 319 -21.66 12.35 -24.68
N SER A 320 -22.92 12.77 -24.75
CA SER A 320 -24.09 11.91 -24.96
C SER A 320 -24.62 12.03 -26.40
N PRO A 321 -25.24 10.97 -26.94
CA PRO A 321 -25.69 10.96 -28.33
C PRO A 321 -26.90 11.87 -28.50
N GLN A 322 -26.72 12.94 -29.28
CA GLN A 322 -27.75 13.92 -29.61
C GLN A 322 -27.65 14.28 -31.09
N ALA A 323 -28.78 14.67 -31.71
CA ALA A 323 -28.87 14.85 -33.16
C ALA A 323 -27.89 15.91 -33.71
N GLN A 324 -27.64 16.98 -32.97
CA GLN A 324 -26.83 18.13 -33.41
C GLN A 324 -25.35 18.03 -33.03
N THR A 325 -24.96 17.11 -32.15
CA THR A 325 -23.62 17.09 -31.55
C THR A 325 -22.52 16.60 -32.48
N LYS A 326 -22.84 15.85 -33.53
CA LYS A 326 -21.88 15.35 -34.52
C LYS A 326 -20.57 14.81 -33.89
N PRO A 327 -20.62 13.66 -33.18
CA PRO A 327 -19.52 13.17 -32.34
C PRO A 327 -18.12 13.13 -32.98
N ALA A 328 -18.02 12.81 -34.27
CA ALA A 328 -16.74 12.74 -34.97
C ALA A 328 -16.09 14.12 -35.19
N GLU A 329 -16.89 15.17 -35.39
CA GLU A 329 -16.39 16.54 -35.52
C GLU A 329 -15.89 17.05 -34.16
N VAL A 330 -16.63 16.77 -33.08
CA VAL A 330 -16.22 17.08 -31.70
C VAL A 330 -14.92 16.35 -31.34
N ALA A 331 -14.79 15.06 -31.66
CA ALA A 331 -13.55 14.31 -31.40
C ALA A 331 -12.33 14.92 -32.11
N LYS A 332 -12.49 15.35 -33.36
CA LYS A 332 -11.43 16.02 -34.12
C LYS A 332 -11.03 17.34 -33.48
N LEU A 333 -12.02 18.13 -33.12
CA LEU A 333 -11.83 19.40 -32.43
C LEU A 333 -11.08 19.23 -31.10
N ILE A 334 -11.48 18.26 -30.26
CA ILE A 334 -10.81 17.98 -28.99
C ILE A 334 -9.34 17.68 -29.22
N TYR A 335 -9.02 16.82 -30.19
CA TYR A 335 -7.64 16.53 -30.56
C TYR A 335 -6.89 17.76 -31.08
N ASP A 336 -7.51 18.56 -31.95
CA ASP A 336 -6.92 19.76 -32.52
C ASP A 336 -6.55 20.79 -31.42
N ILE A 337 -7.44 21.02 -30.45
CA ILE A 337 -7.17 21.91 -29.30
C ILE A 337 -6.10 21.30 -28.39
N SER A 338 -6.25 20.01 -28.04
CA SER A 338 -5.33 19.33 -27.13
C SER A 338 -3.89 19.35 -27.66
N SER A 339 -3.69 18.95 -28.92
CA SER A 339 -2.37 18.82 -29.53
C SER A 339 -1.67 20.16 -29.81
N LYS A 340 -2.44 21.24 -30.09
CA LYS A 340 -1.87 22.54 -30.45
C LYS A 340 -1.67 23.48 -29.26
N SER A 341 -2.53 23.38 -28.26
CA SER A 341 -2.64 24.42 -27.23
C SER A 341 -2.63 23.88 -25.80
N LEU A 342 -2.84 22.58 -25.57
CA LEU A 342 -2.95 21.98 -24.23
C LEU A 342 -2.00 20.80 -24.02
N SER A 343 -0.81 20.84 -24.63
CA SER A 343 0.15 19.74 -24.57
C SER A 343 0.67 19.42 -23.16
N ASP A 344 0.47 20.31 -22.19
CA ASP A 344 0.83 20.14 -20.78
C ASP A 344 -0.38 19.87 -19.85
N LYS A 345 -1.58 19.72 -20.40
CA LYS A 345 -2.82 19.47 -19.65
C LYS A 345 -3.44 18.12 -20.05
N PRO A 346 -3.74 17.20 -19.12
CA PRO A 346 -4.45 15.98 -19.47
C PRO A 346 -5.88 16.27 -19.94
N ILE A 347 -6.22 15.73 -21.11
CA ILE A 347 -7.55 15.77 -21.70
C ILE A 347 -8.05 14.32 -21.82
N VAL A 348 -9.17 14.05 -21.15
CA VAL A 348 -9.82 12.74 -21.17
C VAL A 348 -11.28 12.88 -21.58
N CYS A 349 -11.79 11.86 -22.27
CA CYS A 349 -13.16 11.86 -22.77
C CYS A 349 -13.98 10.73 -22.15
N ALA A 350 -15.28 10.95 -21.96
CA ALA A 350 -16.26 9.90 -21.69
C ALA A 350 -17.40 10.01 -22.72
N LEU A 351 -17.40 9.11 -23.70
CA LEU A 351 -18.40 9.09 -24.77
C LEU A 351 -19.45 8.03 -24.46
N LEU A 352 -20.58 8.49 -23.90
CA LEU A 352 -21.70 7.62 -23.58
C LEU A 352 -22.38 7.18 -24.88
N GLY A 353 -22.64 5.89 -25.02
CA GLY A 353 -23.35 5.33 -26.16
C GLY A 353 -22.66 4.11 -26.76
N GLY A 354 -22.89 3.91 -28.05
CA GLY A 354 -22.39 2.75 -28.80
C GLY A 354 -22.21 3.10 -30.27
N VAL A 355 -23.07 2.58 -31.14
CA VAL A 355 -22.96 2.67 -32.61
C VAL A 355 -22.67 4.09 -33.12
N SER A 356 -23.39 5.10 -32.62
CA SER A 356 -23.21 6.50 -33.03
C SER A 356 -21.88 7.13 -32.59
N MET A 357 -21.22 6.56 -31.58
CA MET A 357 -19.97 7.08 -31.02
C MET A 357 -18.72 6.40 -31.59
N VAL A 358 -18.84 5.23 -32.24
CA VAL A 358 -17.69 4.41 -32.69
C VAL A 358 -16.67 5.21 -33.49
N LYS A 359 -17.10 6.05 -34.45
CA LYS A 359 -16.19 6.86 -35.26
C LYS A 359 -15.40 7.86 -34.42
N ALA A 360 -16.06 8.51 -33.46
CA ALA A 360 -15.45 9.47 -32.56
C ALA A 360 -14.47 8.80 -31.60
N ILE A 361 -14.87 7.68 -30.98
CA ILE A 361 -14.03 6.88 -30.08
C ILE A 361 -12.78 6.40 -30.82
N ASN A 362 -12.92 5.82 -32.01
CA ASN A 362 -11.78 5.34 -32.79
C ASN A 362 -10.84 6.48 -33.19
N TYR A 363 -11.38 7.65 -33.52
CA TYR A 363 -10.57 8.83 -33.83
C TYR A 363 -9.76 9.27 -32.60
N LEU A 364 -10.39 9.43 -31.43
CA LEU A 364 -9.70 9.79 -30.18
C LEU A 364 -8.62 8.77 -29.82
N LYS A 365 -8.93 7.46 -29.92
CA LYS A 365 -7.95 6.38 -29.68
C LYS A 365 -6.75 6.44 -30.62
N GLN A 366 -6.97 6.62 -31.92
CA GLN A 366 -5.89 6.74 -32.92
C GLN A 366 -5.00 7.96 -32.69
N HIS A 367 -5.55 8.99 -32.05
CA HIS A 367 -4.88 10.23 -31.70
C HIS A 367 -4.45 10.31 -30.23
N HIS A 368 -4.44 9.17 -29.52
CA HIS A 368 -3.94 9.04 -28.15
C HIS A 368 -4.65 9.94 -27.11
N ILE A 369 -5.93 10.24 -27.33
CA ILE A 369 -6.80 10.85 -26.31
C ILE A 369 -7.59 9.73 -25.62
N PRO A 370 -7.34 9.45 -24.33
CA PRO A 370 -8.07 8.42 -23.59
C PRO A 370 -9.57 8.68 -23.62
N CYS A 371 -10.33 7.67 -24.03
CA CYS A 371 -11.77 7.78 -24.20
C CYS A 371 -12.47 6.59 -23.54
N TYR A 372 -13.12 6.88 -22.42
CA TYR A 372 -13.82 5.92 -21.58
C TYR A 372 -15.29 5.78 -22.00
N ARG A 373 -15.91 4.68 -21.57
CA ARG A 373 -17.33 4.46 -21.84
C ARG A 373 -18.20 5.20 -20.83
N PHE A 374 -17.72 5.31 -19.60
CA PHE A 374 -18.44 5.93 -18.49
C PHE A 374 -17.56 6.93 -17.73
N PRO A 375 -18.13 8.03 -17.21
CA PRO A 375 -17.36 9.05 -16.49
C PRO A 375 -16.60 8.53 -15.26
N GLU A 376 -17.09 7.48 -14.60
CA GLU A 376 -16.47 6.89 -13.42
C GLU A 376 -15.10 6.29 -13.72
N GLU A 377 -14.93 5.67 -14.89
CA GLU A 377 -13.65 5.12 -15.37
C GLU A 377 -12.64 6.23 -15.63
N ALA A 378 -13.10 7.35 -16.22
CA ALA A 378 -12.28 8.52 -16.46
C ALA A 378 -11.83 9.17 -15.14
N ALA A 379 -12.74 9.33 -14.18
CA ALA A 379 -12.42 9.86 -12.84
C ALA A 379 -11.36 9.00 -12.13
N LYS A 380 -11.52 7.67 -12.15
CA LYS A 380 -10.51 6.75 -11.58
C LYS A 380 -9.14 6.89 -12.23
N SER A 381 -9.10 7.10 -13.54
CA SER A 381 -7.85 7.26 -14.29
C SER A 381 -7.17 8.60 -13.99
N LEU A 382 -7.94 9.69 -13.92
CA LEU A 382 -7.42 11.00 -13.48
C LEU A 382 -6.86 10.94 -12.06
N LYS A 383 -7.53 10.24 -11.14
CA LYS A 383 -7.02 10.00 -9.77
C LYS A 383 -5.66 9.32 -9.79
N ALA A 384 -5.44 8.33 -10.65
CA ALA A 384 -4.15 7.65 -10.77
C ALA A 384 -3.03 8.63 -11.17
N MET A 385 -3.30 9.58 -12.09
CA MET A 385 -2.34 10.63 -12.44
C MET A 385 -2.03 11.56 -11.27
N VAL A 386 -3.05 11.96 -10.49
CA VAL A 386 -2.88 12.80 -9.30
C VAL A 386 -2.04 12.09 -8.24
N ILE A 387 -2.30 10.81 -7.98
CA ILE A 387 -1.52 9.99 -7.03
C ILE A 387 -0.06 9.91 -7.47
N TYR A 388 0.19 9.64 -8.76
CA TYR A 388 1.55 9.52 -9.28
C TYR A 388 2.30 10.86 -9.29
N SER A 389 1.67 11.94 -9.74
CA SER A 389 2.21 13.31 -9.65
C SER A 389 2.56 13.68 -8.19
N GLY A 390 1.64 13.38 -7.27
CA GLY A 390 1.86 13.57 -5.84
C GLY A 390 3.03 12.74 -5.28
N PHE A 391 3.25 11.52 -5.79
CA PHE A 391 4.41 10.70 -5.42
C PHE A 391 5.72 11.29 -5.92
N LEU A 392 5.79 11.75 -7.17
CA LEU A 392 7.00 12.38 -7.73
C LEU A 392 7.43 13.60 -6.91
N ASN A 393 6.47 14.37 -6.38
CA ASN A 393 6.72 15.53 -5.53
C ASN A 393 7.14 15.21 -4.09
N ARG A 394 7.07 13.94 -3.64
CA ARG A 394 7.59 13.53 -2.32
C ARG A 394 9.12 13.54 -2.33
N GLN A 395 9.72 13.60 -1.16
CA GLN A 395 11.14 13.30 -0.98
C GLN A 395 11.45 11.83 -1.35
N SER A 396 12.63 11.54 -1.90
CA SER A 396 13.06 10.14 -2.11
C SER A 396 13.16 9.40 -0.77
N ILE A 397 12.86 8.10 -0.79
CA ILE A 397 12.99 7.22 0.39
C ILE A 397 14.44 7.14 0.87
N GLU A 398 15.40 7.28 -0.05
CA GLU A 398 16.82 7.26 0.28
C GLU A 398 17.20 8.48 1.14
N ASP A 399 16.62 9.63 0.81
CA ASP A 399 16.87 10.93 1.46
C ASP A 399 16.07 11.14 2.75
N LEU A 400 15.13 10.26 3.09
CA LEU A 400 14.34 10.39 4.31
C LEU A 400 15.24 10.33 5.55
N GLU A 401 15.11 11.35 6.40
CA GLU A 401 15.76 11.39 7.70
C GLU A 401 15.07 10.42 8.66
N ILE A 402 15.78 9.37 9.06
CA ILE A 402 15.31 8.39 10.05
C ILE A 402 15.93 8.72 11.40
N ILE A 403 15.07 9.05 12.36
CA ILE A 403 15.48 9.27 13.75
C ILE A 403 16.04 7.95 14.29
N LYS A 404 17.25 8.01 14.86
CA LYS A 404 17.92 6.87 15.49
C LYS A 404 18.21 7.17 16.95
N PHE A 405 17.86 6.22 17.80
CA PHE A 405 18.11 6.22 19.21
C PHE A 405 19.33 5.35 19.53
N LYS A 406 20.17 5.80 20.46
CA LYS A 406 21.31 5.03 20.95
C LYS A 406 20.81 3.93 21.87
N VAL A 407 21.02 2.67 21.47
CA VAL A 407 20.50 1.49 22.18
C VAL A 407 21.58 0.40 22.33
N GLU A 408 21.51 -0.35 23.43
CA GLU A 408 22.43 -1.47 23.72
C GLU A 408 21.92 -2.79 23.11
N LYS A 409 21.93 -2.90 21.77
CA LYS A 409 21.36 -4.05 21.02
C LYS A 409 21.82 -5.43 21.54
N LYS A 410 23.07 -5.52 22.01
CA LYS A 410 23.63 -6.78 22.54
C LYS A 410 22.84 -7.31 23.75
N LYS A 411 22.37 -6.43 24.64
CA LYS A 411 21.57 -6.84 25.82
C LYS A 411 20.25 -7.48 25.39
N VAL A 412 19.59 -6.91 24.38
CA VAL A 412 18.34 -7.47 23.82
C VAL A 412 18.58 -8.83 23.17
N ALA A 413 19.65 -8.98 22.39
CA ALA A 413 20.02 -10.27 21.80
C ALA A 413 20.30 -11.34 22.88
N ASP A 414 20.95 -10.97 23.99
CA ASP A 414 21.20 -11.89 25.12
C ASP A 414 19.89 -12.31 25.82
N ILE A 415 18.90 -11.41 25.92
CA ILE A 415 17.55 -11.75 26.42
C ILE A 415 16.89 -12.79 25.49
N PHE A 416 16.84 -12.54 24.17
CA PHE A 416 16.25 -13.48 23.22
C PHE A 416 16.94 -14.84 23.23
N LYS A 417 18.26 -14.89 23.40
CA LYS A 417 19.00 -16.14 23.56
C LYS A 417 18.56 -16.93 24.80
N LYS A 418 18.34 -16.25 25.93
CA LYS A 418 17.83 -16.90 27.16
C LYS A 418 16.41 -17.42 26.98
N VAL A 419 15.54 -16.65 26.32
CA VAL A 419 14.15 -17.04 26.01
C VAL A 419 14.13 -18.33 25.19
N ARG A 420 14.94 -18.41 24.12
CA ARG A 420 15.06 -19.61 23.29
C ARG A 420 15.67 -20.79 24.05
N ALA A 421 16.67 -20.55 24.89
CA ALA A 421 17.29 -21.60 25.70
C ALA A 421 16.31 -22.22 26.71
N ASP A 422 15.29 -21.46 27.15
CA ASP A 422 14.18 -21.93 27.98
C ASP A 422 13.03 -22.55 27.16
N GLY A 423 13.22 -22.74 25.84
CA GLY A 423 12.23 -23.34 24.94
C GLY A 423 11.00 -22.47 24.67
N ARG A 424 11.08 -21.16 24.96
CA ARG A 424 9.99 -20.20 24.79
C ARG A 424 10.15 -19.38 23.51
N THR A 425 9.02 -18.84 23.07
CA THR A 425 8.94 -17.81 22.01
C THR A 425 8.26 -16.53 22.51
N VAL A 426 7.62 -16.57 23.67
CA VAL A 426 6.96 -15.41 24.29
C VAL A 426 7.81 -14.96 25.47
N LEU A 427 8.11 -13.66 25.50
CA LEU A 427 8.86 -13.04 26.59
C LEU A 427 8.01 -12.94 27.86
N LEU A 428 8.66 -13.04 29.01
CA LEU A 428 8.07 -12.74 30.30
C LEU A 428 8.06 -11.22 30.52
N SER A 429 7.11 -10.70 31.31
CA SER A 429 6.91 -9.25 31.45
C SER A 429 8.17 -8.48 31.86
N HIS A 430 9.00 -9.05 32.75
CA HIS A 430 10.26 -8.42 33.18
C HIS A 430 11.31 -8.36 32.06
N GLU A 431 11.35 -9.37 31.17
CA GLU A 431 12.24 -9.40 30.00
C GLU A 431 11.81 -8.33 29.00
N THR A 432 10.50 -8.18 28.80
CA THR A 432 9.90 -7.14 27.97
C THR A 432 10.17 -5.73 28.50
N SER A 433 10.00 -5.52 29.82
CA SER A 433 10.28 -4.24 30.49
C SER A 433 11.76 -3.85 30.35
N GLU A 434 12.69 -4.79 30.48
CA GLU A 434 14.13 -4.53 30.27
C GLU A 434 14.43 -4.09 28.82
N ILE A 435 13.76 -4.67 27.81
CA ILE A 435 13.90 -4.25 26.41
C ILE A 435 13.36 -2.82 26.21
N PHE A 436 12.23 -2.49 26.83
CA PHE A 436 11.63 -1.16 26.73
C PHE A 436 12.51 -0.11 27.38
N ASP A 437 13.11 -0.39 28.54
CA ASP A 437 14.11 0.47 29.18
C ASP A 437 15.31 0.72 28.26
N ILE A 438 15.83 -0.33 27.59
CA ILE A 438 16.95 -0.20 26.64
C ILE A 438 16.60 0.70 25.45
N TYR A 439 15.34 0.68 24.99
CA TYR A 439 14.85 1.53 23.91
C TYR A 439 14.32 2.88 24.39
N GLY A 440 14.26 3.13 25.70
CA GLY A 440 13.75 4.36 26.29
C GLY A 440 12.23 4.51 26.22
N ILE A 441 11.48 3.40 26.17
CA ILE A 441 10.02 3.41 26.23
C ILE A 441 9.58 3.26 27.68
N ILE A 442 8.89 4.28 28.22
CA ILE A 442 8.43 4.29 29.60
C ILE A 442 7.36 3.21 29.82
N SER A 443 7.63 2.29 30.74
CA SER A 443 6.70 1.27 31.22
C SER A 443 6.75 1.18 32.75
N PRO A 444 5.67 0.75 33.43
CA PRO A 444 5.66 0.59 34.87
C PRO A 444 6.73 -0.42 35.30
N LYS A 445 7.46 -0.13 36.38
CA LYS A 445 8.52 -1.03 36.86
C LYS A 445 7.92 -2.38 37.21
N SER A 446 8.54 -3.45 36.72
CA SER A 446 8.07 -4.82 36.89
C SER A 446 9.19 -5.76 37.28
N ARG A 447 8.91 -6.68 38.22
CA ARG A 447 9.82 -7.75 38.64
C ARG A 447 9.06 -9.05 38.85
N LEU A 448 9.74 -10.18 38.57
CA LEU A 448 9.17 -11.52 38.78
C LEU A 448 9.46 -12.01 40.20
N ALA A 449 8.41 -12.32 40.96
CA ALA A 449 8.49 -13.10 42.18
C ALA A 449 8.26 -14.58 41.88
N LYS A 450 9.14 -15.47 42.35
CA LYS A 450 8.99 -16.93 42.27
C LYS A 450 8.40 -17.55 43.54
N THR A 451 8.30 -16.75 44.60
CA THR A 451 7.72 -17.17 45.89
C THR A 451 6.90 -16.04 46.51
N PRO A 452 5.95 -16.36 47.41
CA PRO A 452 5.21 -15.34 48.15
C PRO A 452 6.13 -14.39 48.96
N ALA A 453 7.24 -14.91 49.50
CA ALA A 453 8.21 -14.12 50.25
C ALA A 453 8.98 -13.13 49.35
N GLU A 454 9.29 -13.51 48.12
CA GLU A 454 9.85 -12.60 47.12
C GLU A 454 8.85 -11.53 46.70
N ALA A 455 7.58 -11.88 46.52
CA ALA A 455 6.52 -10.93 46.15
C ALA A 455 6.37 -9.83 47.20
N ARG A 456 6.40 -10.21 48.48
CA ARG A 456 6.42 -9.28 49.60
C ARG A 456 7.58 -8.28 49.53
N LYS A 457 8.80 -8.79 49.34
CA LYS A 457 9.99 -7.94 49.26
C LYS A 457 9.91 -6.97 48.07
N LEU A 458 9.51 -7.47 46.91
CA LEU A 458 9.38 -6.66 45.69
C LEU A 458 8.27 -5.61 45.81
N GLN A 459 7.16 -5.93 46.46
CA GLN A 459 6.10 -4.96 46.70
C GLN A 459 6.60 -3.81 47.58
N ARG A 460 7.34 -4.09 48.65
CA ARG A 460 7.94 -3.04 49.48
C ARG A 460 8.83 -2.09 48.69
N GLU A 461 9.61 -2.62 47.75
CA GLU A 461 10.50 -1.84 46.88
C GLU A 461 9.73 -1.04 45.81
N THR A 462 8.58 -1.57 45.37
CA THR A 462 7.76 -1.00 44.29
C THR A 462 6.75 0.03 44.82
N GLY A 463 6.25 -0.15 46.05
CA GLY A 463 5.12 0.59 46.60
C GLY A 463 3.78 -0.01 46.16
N LYS A 464 2.78 0.85 45.93
CA LYS A 464 1.46 0.42 45.45
C LYS A 464 1.59 -0.33 44.13
N SER A 465 1.06 -1.54 44.11
CA SER A 465 1.38 -2.50 43.05
C SER A 465 0.17 -3.28 42.55
N VAL A 466 0.37 -3.85 41.36
CA VAL A 466 -0.50 -4.83 40.73
C VAL A 466 0.26 -6.14 40.64
N LEU A 467 -0.38 -7.23 41.06
CA LEU A 467 0.18 -8.58 40.96
C LEU A 467 -0.49 -9.34 39.82
N LYS A 468 0.32 -9.93 38.92
CA LYS A 468 -0.17 -10.64 37.72
C LYS A 468 0.49 -12.01 37.58
N VAL A 469 -0.27 -13.04 37.22
CA VAL A 469 0.31 -14.38 36.93
C VAL A 469 1.24 -14.31 35.73
N VAL A 470 2.39 -14.99 35.83
CA VAL A 470 3.36 -15.09 34.74
C VAL A 470 3.38 -16.51 34.19
N SER A 471 2.68 -16.72 33.08
CA SER A 471 2.73 -17.95 32.29
C SER A 471 2.45 -17.66 30.81
N PRO A 472 3.31 -18.08 29.87
CA PRO A 472 3.05 -17.95 28.44
C PRO A 472 1.76 -18.63 27.95
N ASN A 473 1.24 -19.59 28.72
CA ASN A 473 0.06 -20.36 28.37
C ASN A 473 -1.25 -19.77 28.93
N ILE A 474 -1.18 -18.76 29.80
CA ILE A 474 -2.34 -18.07 30.35
C ILE A 474 -2.46 -16.72 29.64
N ILE A 475 -3.24 -16.70 28.56
CA ILE A 475 -3.40 -15.53 27.69
C ILE A 475 -4.33 -14.49 28.34
N HIS A 476 -5.52 -14.91 28.79
CA HIS A 476 -6.48 -14.04 29.49
C HIS A 476 -6.31 -14.16 31.01
N LYS A 477 -5.38 -13.37 31.55
CA LYS A 477 -5.00 -13.40 32.98
C LYS A 477 -6.20 -13.07 33.89
N THR A 478 -7.07 -12.14 33.48
CA THR A 478 -8.25 -11.73 34.25
C THR A 478 -9.25 -12.87 34.44
N ASP A 479 -9.50 -13.66 33.39
CA ASP A 479 -10.51 -14.73 33.37
C ASP A 479 -10.20 -15.86 34.37
N VAL A 480 -8.91 -16.08 34.63
CA VAL A 480 -8.45 -17.09 35.60
C VAL A 480 -8.23 -16.51 36.99
N GLY A 481 -8.64 -15.26 37.27
CA GLY A 481 -8.37 -14.58 38.54
C GLY A 481 -6.87 -14.37 38.79
N GLY A 482 -6.10 -14.21 37.71
CA GLY A 482 -4.65 -14.09 37.71
C GLY A 482 -4.14 -12.64 37.79
N ILE A 483 -5.01 -11.66 38.07
CA ILE A 483 -4.63 -10.25 38.29
C ILE A 483 -5.30 -9.78 39.58
N LEU A 484 -4.51 -9.18 40.48
CA LEU A 484 -5.00 -8.46 41.66
C LEU A 484 -4.44 -7.04 41.69
N LEU A 485 -5.32 -6.06 41.85
CA LEU A 485 -5.02 -4.62 41.81
C LEU A 485 -5.01 -4.03 43.23
N ASN A 486 -4.44 -2.84 43.39
CA ASN A 486 -4.38 -2.08 44.65
C ASN A 486 -3.72 -2.85 45.80
N ILE A 487 -2.55 -3.43 45.56
CA ILE A 487 -1.76 -4.09 46.60
C ILE A 487 -0.88 -3.03 47.25
N ASP A 488 -1.26 -2.62 48.46
CA ASP A 488 -0.70 -1.49 49.19
C ASP A 488 0.25 -1.93 50.33
N SER A 489 0.22 -3.21 50.72
CA SER A 489 1.10 -3.73 51.77
C SER A 489 1.86 -5.02 51.44
N GLU A 490 2.96 -5.21 52.17
CA GLU A 490 3.79 -6.43 52.14
C GLU A 490 2.96 -7.71 52.38
N GLN A 491 1.99 -7.63 53.29
CA GLN A 491 1.14 -8.77 53.66
C GLN A 491 0.13 -9.09 52.55
N GLU A 492 -0.51 -8.06 51.99
CA GLU A 492 -1.42 -8.23 50.85
C GLU A 492 -0.70 -8.84 49.65
N ALA A 493 0.55 -8.45 49.38
CA ALA A 493 1.33 -9.02 48.29
C ALA A 493 1.60 -10.52 48.46
N PHE A 494 1.85 -10.97 49.69
CA PHE A 494 2.04 -12.38 50.01
C PHE A 494 0.74 -13.17 49.74
N GLU A 495 -0.38 -12.68 50.24
CA GLU A 495 -1.70 -13.31 50.10
C GLU A 495 -2.15 -13.34 48.63
N ALA A 496 -1.98 -12.22 47.94
CA ALA A 496 -2.26 -12.08 46.51
C ALA A 496 -1.44 -13.05 45.67
N TYR A 497 -0.15 -13.26 45.98
CA TYR A 497 0.66 -14.27 45.29
C TYR A 497 0.04 -15.66 45.40
N VAL A 498 -0.30 -16.09 46.62
CA VAL A 498 -0.86 -17.42 46.89
C VAL A 498 -2.17 -17.59 46.14
N GLN A 499 -3.06 -16.60 46.26
CA GLN A 499 -4.36 -16.60 45.60
C GLN A 499 -4.23 -16.68 44.07
N ILE A 500 -3.36 -15.88 43.46
CA ILE A 500 -3.14 -15.88 42.01
C ILE A 500 -2.65 -17.25 41.53
N VAL A 501 -1.69 -17.85 42.22
CA VAL A 501 -1.14 -19.16 41.83
C VAL A 501 -2.17 -20.28 41.99
N GLU A 502 -2.98 -20.24 43.05
CA GLU A 502 -4.07 -21.20 43.26
C GLU A 502 -5.16 -21.06 42.20
N ASN A 503 -5.59 -19.83 41.93
CA ASN A 503 -6.57 -19.53 40.89
C ASN A 503 -6.09 -19.98 39.51
N ALA A 504 -4.83 -19.67 39.17
CA ALA A 504 -4.23 -20.09 37.90
C ALA A 504 -4.15 -21.62 37.75
N LYS A 505 -3.90 -22.36 38.83
CA LYS A 505 -3.93 -23.84 38.80
C LYS A 505 -5.34 -24.40 38.70
N LYS A 506 -6.32 -23.74 39.31
CA LYS A 506 -7.71 -24.21 39.40
C LYS A 506 -8.52 -23.90 38.15
N PHE A 507 -8.39 -22.68 37.63
CA PHE A 507 -9.19 -22.14 36.53
C PHE A 507 -8.40 -21.98 35.23
N GLY A 508 -7.07 -22.03 35.30
CA GLY A 508 -6.22 -21.99 34.11
C GLY A 508 -6.14 -23.34 33.38
N PRO A 509 -5.46 -23.37 32.22
CA PRO A 509 -5.27 -24.59 31.46
C PRO A 509 -4.45 -25.61 32.26
N GLN A 510 -4.76 -26.90 32.10
CA GLN A 510 -4.07 -27.97 32.83
C GLN A 510 -2.63 -28.14 32.34
N ASN A 511 -1.72 -28.51 33.24
CA ASN A 511 -0.29 -28.77 32.97
C ASN A 511 0.52 -27.56 32.45
N VAL A 512 0.09 -26.32 32.74
CA VAL A 512 0.84 -25.12 32.37
C VAL A 512 1.96 -24.79 33.36
N ARG A 513 3.09 -24.29 32.85
CA ARG A 513 4.19 -23.81 33.69
C ARG A 513 3.89 -22.41 34.19
N ILE A 514 3.72 -22.25 35.49
CA ILE A 514 3.64 -20.96 36.17
C ILE A 514 5.07 -20.59 36.59
N TYR A 515 5.61 -19.49 36.05
CA TYR A 515 6.96 -19.04 36.36
C TYR A 515 7.02 -18.23 37.66
N GLY A 516 5.88 -17.71 38.09
CA GLY A 516 5.72 -16.90 39.29
C GLY A 516 4.59 -15.88 39.13
N VAL A 517 4.68 -14.81 39.91
CA VAL A 517 3.79 -13.65 39.86
C VAL A 517 4.63 -12.40 39.64
N GLU A 518 4.25 -11.61 38.66
CA GLU A 518 4.79 -10.30 38.38
C GLU A 518 4.29 -9.32 39.44
N VAL A 519 5.21 -8.59 40.08
CA VAL A 519 4.92 -7.43 40.91
C VAL A 519 5.24 -6.20 40.06
N GLN A 520 4.19 -5.47 39.68
CA GLN A 520 4.27 -4.30 38.81
C GLN A 520 3.80 -3.04 39.54
N GLU A 521 4.46 -1.92 39.31
CA GLU A 521 4.01 -0.60 39.76
C GLU A 521 2.59 -0.30 39.28
N MET A 522 1.72 0.15 40.19
CA MET A 522 0.37 0.55 39.84
C MET A 522 0.35 1.99 39.35
N ILE A 523 -0.08 2.21 38.10
CA ILE A 523 -0.25 3.55 37.55
C ILE A 523 -1.55 4.15 38.07
N GLU A 524 -1.44 5.20 38.88
CA GLU A 524 -2.59 5.95 39.39
C GLU A 524 -2.93 7.10 38.44
N PHE A 525 -3.88 6.85 37.54
CA PHE A 525 -4.32 7.83 36.55
C PHE A 525 -5.70 8.45 36.85
N LYS A 526 -6.24 8.23 38.06
CA LYS A 526 -7.55 8.77 38.46
C LYS A 526 -7.54 10.29 38.65
N GLU A 527 -6.37 10.86 38.96
CA GLU A 527 -6.17 12.30 39.13
C GLU A 527 -5.70 12.99 37.83
N GLU A 528 -5.44 12.21 36.77
CA GLU A 528 -5.08 12.75 35.47
C GLU A 528 -6.29 13.47 34.86
N LEU A 529 -6.03 14.67 34.34
CA LEU A 529 -7.06 15.49 33.67
C LEU A 529 -7.66 14.79 32.45
N LYS A 530 -6.91 13.85 31.86
CA LYS A 530 -7.30 13.11 30.68
C LYS A 530 -6.51 11.81 30.57
N VAL A 531 -7.22 10.74 30.23
CA VAL A 531 -6.63 9.42 29.97
C VAL A 531 -7.29 8.84 28.75
N ASN A 532 -6.50 8.61 27.71
CA ASN A 532 -6.93 7.87 26.53
C ASN A 532 -6.22 6.51 26.50
N GLU A 533 -6.98 5.44 26.33
CA GLU A 533 -6.45 4.09 26.11
C GLU A 533 -6.21 3.88 24.61
N ILE A 534 -4.94 3.77 24.23
CA ILE A 534 -4.54 3.49 22.84
C ILE A 534 -3.80 2.16 22.77
N ILE A 535 -3.83 1.54 21.59
CA ILE A 535 -3.04 0.35 21.28
C ILE A 535 -1.93 0.74 20.32
N ILE A 536 -0.71 0.28 20.62
CA ILE A 536 0.42 0.38 19.72
C ILE A 536 1.03 -1.00 19.59
N GLY A 537 1.14 -1.50 18.37
CA GLY A 537 1.65 -2.84 18.14
C GLY A 537 2.48 -2.97 16.88
N MET A 538 2.98 -4.17 16.66
CA MET A 538 3.62 -4.60 15.45
C MET A 538 3.25 -6.05 15.17
N SER A 539 2.96 -6.36 13.91
CA SER A 539 2.91 -7.73 13.41
C SER A 539 3.85 -7.89 12.23
N LYS A 540 4.53 -9.03 12.13
CA LYS A 540 5.45 -9.30 11.03
C LYS A 540 4.69 -9.91 9.86
N ASP A 541 4.62 -9.17 8.75
CA ASP A 541 4.19 -9.70 7.47
C ASP A 541 5.31 -10.58 6.87
N PRO A 542 4.98 -11.75 6.29
CA PRO A 542 5.99 -12.65 5.74
C PRO A 542 6.73 -12.09 4.53
N GLN A 543 6.19 -11.09 3.84
CA GLN A 543 6.80 -10.53 2.62
C GLN A 543 7.43 -9.17 2.86
N PHE A 544 6.72 -8.26 3.54
CA PHE A 544 7.19 -6.88 3.73
C PHE A 544 7.74 -6.58 5.14
N GLY A 545 7.80 -7.59 6.01
CA GLY A 545 8.40 -7.45 7.33
C GLY A 545 7.49 -6.73 8.33
N PRO A 546 8.04 -5.96 9.27
CA PRO A 546 7.27 -5.41 10.38
C PRO A 546 6.25 -4.34 9.95
N LEU A 547 4.97 -4.57 10.29
CA LEU A 547 3.87 -3.62 10.17
C LEU A 547 3.55 -3.05 11.55
N LEU A 548 3.80 -1.76 11.74
CA LEU A 548 3.37 -1.02 12.92
C LEU A 548 1.85 -0.80 12.87
N MET A 549 1.23 -0.81 14.04
CA MET A 549 -0.20 -0.62 14.24
C MET A 549 -0.43 0.46 15.30
N PHE A 550 -1.44 1.30 15.07
CA PHE A 550 -1.94 2.28 16.02
C PHE A 550 -3.46 2.26 16.04
N GLY A 551 -4.09 2.43 17.20
CA GLY A 551 -5.55 2.53 17.27
C GLY A 551 -6.12 2.72 18.66
N THR A 552 -7.43 2.52 18.76
CA THR A 552 -8.14 2.50 20.06
C THR A 552 -7.74 1.26 20.87
N GLY A 553 -7.29 1.48 22.11
CA GLY A 553 -6.86 0.43 23.03
C GLY A 553 -7.91 0.06 24.08
N GLY A 554 -7.50 -0.77 25.03
CA GLY A 554 -8.33 -1.18 26.15
C GLY A 554 -9.27 -2.34 25.84
N ILE A 555 -10.21 -2.59 26.76
CA ILE A 555 -11.11 -3.75 26.70
C ILE A 555 -12.05 -3.74 25.48
N TYR A 556 -12.29 -2.57 24.88
CA TYR A 556 -13.17 -2.40 23.73
C TYR A 556 -12.45 -2.39 22.38
N ALA A 557 -11.11 -2.50 22.36
CA ALA A 557 -10.31 -2.43 21.13
C ALA A 557 -10.79 -3.40 20.03
N ASN A 558 -11.12 -4.64 20.41
CA ASN A 558 -11.59 -5.68 19.48
C ASN A 558 -12.96 -5.38 18.84
N PHE A 559 -13.74 -4.46 19.40
CA PHE A 559 -15.09 -4.12 18.91
C PHE A 559 -15.11 -2.87 18.03
N MET A 560 -14.22 -1.89 18.29
CA MET A 560 -14.24 -0.59 17.63
C MET A 560 -13.64 -0.59 16.21
N LYS A 561 -12.79 -1.58 15.87
CA LYS A 561 -12.08 -1.69 14.57
C LYS A 561 -11.39 -0.39 14.11
N ASP A 562 -11.02 0.46 15.06
CA ASP A 562 -10.37 1.75 14.82
C ASP A 562 -8.85 1.57 14.88
N VAL A 563 -8.27 1.06 13.80
CA VAL A 563 -6.83 0.77 13.68
C VAL A 563 -6.29 1.25 12.34
N SER A 564 -5.05 1.71 12.36
CA SER A 564 -4.27 2.05 11.17
C SER A 564 -2.93 1.31 11.21
N PHE A 565 -2.35 1.09 10.03
CA PHE A 565 -1.10 0.34 9.85
C PHE A 565 -0.09 1.12 9.03
N ALA A 566 1.20 0.89 9.30
CA ALA A 566 2.30 1.43 8.50
C ALA A 566 3.50 0.47 8.48
N LEU A 567 4.27 0.48 7.39
CA LEU A 567 5.54 -0.24 7.32
C LEU A 567 6.57 0.37 8.27
N ALA A 568 7.24 -0.47 9.07
CA ALA A 568 8.36 -0.02 9.89
C ALA A 568 9.59 0.37 9.05
N TYR A 569 9.74 -0.20 7.86
CA TYR A 569 10.82 0.15 6.93
C TYR A 569 10.82 1.65 6.66
N LYS A 570 11.94 2.36 6.90
CA LYS A 570 12.06 3.82 6.65
C LYS A 570 10.88 4.63 7.22
N PHE A 571 10.54 4.40 8.49
CA PHE A 571 9.44 5.06 9.18
C PHE A 571 9.89 6.41 9.79
N THR A 572 9.15 7.48 9.49
CA THR A 572 9.49 8.87 9.85
C THR A 572 8.52 9.46 10.87
N LYS A 573 8.84 10.64 11.42
CA LYS A 573 7.90 11.40 12.26
C LYS A 573 6.58 11.69 11.53
N GLU A 574 6.65 12.04 10.24
CA GLU A 574 5.47 12.25 9.40
C GLU A 574 4.67 10.95 9.20
N SER A 575 5.34 9.81 9.05
CA SER A 575 4.69 8.49 8.97
C SER A 575 3.91 8.19 10.25
N ALA A 576 4.51 8.46 11.42
CA ALA A 576 3.86 8.30 12.72
C ALA A 576 2.65 9.23 12.87
N LYS A 577 2.78 10.49 12.47
CA LYS A 577 1.66 11.45 12.50
C LYS A 577 0.49 10.96 11.63
N LYS A 578 0.75 10.56 10.38
CA LYS A 578 -0.29 10.02 9.49
C LYS A 578 -0.92 8.74 10.03
N LEU A 579 -0.12 7.84 10.62
CA LEU A 579 -0.60 6.62 11.25
C LEU A 579 -1.62 6.93 12.36
N ILE A 580 -1.37 7.96 13.17
CA ILE A 580 -2.30 8.42 14.20
C ILE A 580 -3.52 9.10 13.57
N GLU A 581 -3.32 10.06 12.65
CA GLU A 581 -4.39 10.84 12.00
C GLU A 581 -5.41 9.98 11.24
N ASN A 582 -5.00 8.80 10.76
CA ASN A 582 -5.86 7.85 10.06
C ASN A 582 -6.77 7.03 11.00
N THR A 583 -6.89 7.41 12.28
CA THR A 583 -7.78 6.77 13.26
C THR A 583 -8.78 7.76 13.83
N ASN A 584 -9.96 7.27 14.22
CA ASN A 584 -11.00 8.10 14.82
C ASN A 584 -10.58 8.60 16.20
N ILE A 585 -9.81 7.81 16.96
CA ILE A 585 -9.29 8.21 18.28
C ILE A 585 -8.38 9.45 18.22
N TYR A 586 -7.82 9.80 17.06
CA TYR A 586 -7.04 11.03 16.92
C TYR A 586 -7.82 12.29 17.35
N SER A 587 -9.11 12.37 17.02
CA SER A 587 -9.94 13.50 17.44
C SER A 587 -10.08 13.58 18.96
N LEU A 588 -10.15 12.42 19.64
CA LEU A 588 -10.14 12.35 21.10
C LEU A 588 -8.77 12.73 21.67
N LEU A 589 -7.66 12.38 21.01
CA LEU A 589 -6.32 12.81 21.44
C LEU A 589 -6.15 14.33 21.30
N GLN A 590 -6.69 14.95 20.25
CA GLN A 590 -6.67 16.41 20.08
C GLN A 590 -7.48 17.14 21.16
N GLY A 591 -8.47 16.47 21.75
CA GLY A 591 -9.37 17.03 22.76
C GLY A 591 -10.71 17.43 22.16
N VAL A 592 -11.78 17.18 22.92
CA VAL A 592 -13.15 17.49 22.53
C VAL A 592 -13.79 18.39 23.57
N ARG A 593 -14.64 19.34 23.14
CA ARG A 593 -15.51 20.14 24.03
C ARG A 593 -14.77 20.83 25.20
N GLY A 594 -13.58 21.37 24.95
CA GLY A 594 -12.78 22.07 25.96
C GLY A 594 -11.83 21.18 26.77
N GLU A 595 -11.80 19.86 26.51
CA GLU A 595 -10.75 18.99 27.05
C GLU A 595 -9.37 19.32 26.46
N PRO A 596 -8.29 19.23 27.26
CA PRO A 596 -6.93 19.43 26.76
C PRO A 596 -6.54 18.33 25.76
N SER A 597 -5.53 18.59 24.93
CA SER A 597 -4.92 17.56 24.07
C SER A 597 -4.06 16.60 24.91
N SER A 598 -4.02 15.33 24.49
CA SER A 598 -3.03 14.37 24.97
C SER A 598 -1.64 14.71 24.43
N ASP A 599 -0.58 14.16 25.03
CA ASP A 599 0.80 14.32 24.58
C ASP A 599 1.07 13.46 23.32
N ILE A 600 0.59 13.94 22.17
CA ILE A 600 0.71 13.24 20.87
C ILE A 600 2.18 13.10 20.46
N ASP A 601 3.05 14.06 20.79
CA ASP A 601 4.48 13.97 20.49
C ASP A 601 5.15 12.83 21.27
N ALA A 602 4.76 12.57 22.52
CA ALA A 602 5.25 11.43 23.28
C ALA A 602 4.80 10.09 22.68
N VAL A 603 3.56 10.01 22.18
CA VAL A 603 3.06 8.83 21.44
C VAL A 603 3.85 8.61 20.14
N ILE A 604 4.18 9.68 19.42
CA ILE A 604 5.02 9.62 18.22
C ILE A 604 6.44 9.11 18.57
N ASP A 605 7.05 9.56 19.67
CA ASP A 605 8.35 9.08 20.13
C ASP A 605 8.34 7.57 20.40
N VAL A 606 7.25 7.04 21.00
CA VAL A 606 7.06 5.59 21.18
C VAL A 606 7.03 4.85 19.84
N LEU A 607 6.25 5.33 18.87
CA LEU A 607 6.16 4.71 17.55
C LEU A 607 7.52 4.69 16.83
N LEU A 608 8.32 5.75 16.95
CA LEU A 608 9.66 5.82 16.38
C LEU A 608 10.63 4.85 17.05
N ARG A 609 10.61 4.73 18.38
CA ARG A 609 11.43 3.76 19.12
C ARG A 609 11.04 2.32 18.81
N LEU A 610 9.74 2.04 18.73
CA LEU A 610 9.24 0.73 18.34
C LEU A 610 9.63 0.38 16.91
N SER A 611 9.52 1.34 15.98
CA SER A 611 10.01 1.15 14.62
C SER A 611 11.48 0.75 14.59
N GLN A 612 12.34 1.42 15.36
CA GLN A 612 13.74 1.03 15.46
C GLN A 612 13.90 -0.38 16.07
N LEU A 613 13.18 -0.70 17.15
CA LEU A 613 13.25 -2.01 17.81
C LEU A 613 12.96 -3.15 16.84
N VAL A 614 11.87 -3.04 16.07
CA VAL A 614 11.43 -4.13 15.19
C VAL A 614 12.27 -4.25 13.92
N ASN A 615 12.89 -3.16 13.45
CA ASN A 615 13.88 -3.20 12.37
C ASN A 615 15.24 -3.73 12.83
N ASP A 616 15.64 -3.43 14.07
CA ASP A 616 16.90 -3.91 14.66
C ASP A 616 16.85 -5.42 14.93
N PHE A 617 15.66 -5.97 15.17
CA PHE A 617 15.43 -7.38 15.49
C PHE A 617 14.33 -8.01 14.64
N PRO A 618 14.63 -8.46 13.41
CA PRO A 618 13.66 -9.10 12.51
C PRO A 618 13.06 -10.41 13.05
N GLU A 619 13.64 -10.96 14.13
CA GLU A 619 13.13 -12.14 14.84
C GLU A 619 11.85 -11.86 15.65
N ILE A 620 11.49 -10.59 15.91
CA ILE A 620 10.21 -10.25 16.55
C ILE A 620 9.09 -10.50 15.54
N LEU A 621 8.13 -11.35 15.91
CA LEU A 621 6.96 -11.70 15.10
C LEU A 621 5.74 -10.85 15.45
N GLU A 622 5.59 -10.54 16.73
CA GLU A 622 4.46 -9.79 17.27
C GLU A 622 4.94 -8.95 18.45
N LEU A 623 4.49 -7.71 18.53
CA LEU A 623 4.66 -6.83 19.68
C LEU A 623 3.32 -6.12 19.91
N ASP A 624 2.86 -6.07 21.15
CA ASP A 624 1.61 -5.40 21.50
C ASP A 624 1.80 -4.59 22.80
N ILE A 625 1.35 -3.33 22.79
CA ILE A 625 1.19 -2.48 23.96
C ILE A 625 -0.30 -2.15 24.08
N ASN A 626 -0.99 -2.82 25.01
CA ASN A 626 -2.44 -2.67 25.15
C ASN A 626 -2.93 -2.76 26.62
N PRO A 627 -3.29 -1.63 27.26
CA PRO A 627 -3.26 -0.27 26.72
C PRO A 627 -1.88 0.38 26.89
N LEU A 628 -1.58 1.32 25.99
CA LEU A 628 -0.75 2.47 26.31
C LEU A 628 -1.70 3.61 26.77
N LEU A 629 -1.50 4.07 28.00
CA LEU A 629 -2.25 5.20 28.56
C LEU A 629 -1.60 6.49 28.08
N SER A 630 -2.35 7.34 27.40
CA SER A 630 -1.91 8.66 26.95
C SER A 630 -2.53 9.75 27.84
N PHE A 631 -1.67 10.57 28.43
CA PHE A 631 -2.04 11.65 29.35
C PHE A 631 -1.91 13.01 28.67
N VAL A 632 -2.24 14.10 29.39
CA VAL A 632 -1.93 15.47 28.93
C VAL A 632 -0.43 15.69 28.83
N LYS A 633 0.36 14.99 29.66
CA LYS A 633 1.82 15.01 29.64
C LYS A 633 2.35 13.59 29.76
N GLY A 634 3.03 13.11 28.73
CA GLY A 634 3.59 11.77 28.68
C GLY A 634 2.57 10.64 28.53
N TYR A 635 3.03 9.43 28.85
CA TYR A 635 2.29 8.19 28.67
C TYR A 635 2.78 7.10 29.65
N SER A 636 2.06 5.98 29.70
CA SER A 636 2.55 4.75 30.34
C SER A 636 2.11 3.50 29.58
N ALA A 637 3.07 2.63 29.21
CA ALA A 637 2.81 1.36 28.54
C ALA A 637 2.49 0.24 29.55
N VAL A 638 1.20 -0.06 29.76
CA VAL A 638 0.74 -0.82 30.96
C VAL A 638 0.83 -2.33 30.81
N ASP A 639 0.50 -2.87 29.63
CA ASP A 639 0.63 -4.29 29.32
C ASP A 639 1.34 -4.43 28.00
N ILE A 640 2.44 -5.20 28.01
CA ILE A 640 3.33 -5.33 26.87
C ILE A 640 3.60 -6.81 26.63
N LYS A 641 3.46 -7.22 25.38
CA LYS A 641 3.72 -8.59 24.93
C LYS A 641 4.68 -8.56 23.75
N ILE A 642 5.68 -9.43 23.78
CA ILE A 642 6.61 -9.64 22.66
C ILE A 642 6.70 -11.15 22.37
N THR A 643 6.50 -11.50 21.11
CA THR A 643 6.68 -12.84 20.57
C THR A 643 7.82 -12.83 19.55
N ILE A 644 8.78 -13.75 19.70
CA ILE A 644 9.91 -13.94 18.78
C ILE A 644 9.82 -15.26 18.03
N SER A 645 10.51 -15.37 16.90
CA SER A 645 10.68 -16.61 16.17
C SER A 645 11.52 -17.61 16.97
N ARG A 646 11.21 -18.91 16.81
CA ARG A 646 11.96 -20.02 17.41
C ARG A 646 13.44 -19.95 17.09
#